data_AF-E3UJZ1-F1
#
_entry.id   AF-E3UJZ1-F1
#
_cell.length_a   1.000
_cell.length_b   1.000
_cell.length_c   1.000
_cell.angle_alpha   90.00
_cell.angle_beta   90.00
_cell.angle_gamma   90.00
#
_symmetry.space_group_name_H-M   'P 1'
#
loop_
_entity.id
_entity.type
_entity.pdbx_description
1 polymer ?
#
loop_
_entity_poly.entity_id
_entity_poly.type
_entity_poly.pdbx_seq_one_letter_code
_entity_poly.pdbx_strand_id
1 'polypeptide(L)'
;MATGTAAASASGVGADSLESGAMLLRRRHAGGLAGAGDDDGVGNAEEVAASVEQAFADEPVPSWREQLTVRAFVVGFILAVLFSVIVMKLNLTTGVIPSLNVSASLLGYFLVRLWTKAIESVGLLKHPFTRQENTVIQTCVVSAYGLAFSGGFGSYLFGMSRTIAIQATEANDAQNIKDPQLGWMIGFMFLVSFVGLFVLVPLRKVMIVDYKLTYPSGTATAYLINGFHTPQGAERAKKQVRTLGKYFSLSFLWAFFQWFYTAGDDCGFASFPTLGLEAYKNKFYFDFSATYVGVGMICPYIVNVSLLLGGIISWGLMWPLISTKKGSWYPESLPDSSLHGLNGYKVFITIAVILGDGLYNFLKVFGHTIGALISMYWKKHANRLPVSDNMTPPATVETESFDDKRRIELFVKDQIPKTVALGGYVVLAATSIGCLPLIIPQIKWYQIFVAYIFAPILAFCNAYGSGLTDWSLASTYGKLAIFVIGAWAGASHGGVLVGLAACGVMMSIVGTASDLMQDFKTGYLTLASPRSMFISQVIGTAIGCVTAPCVFWLFYKSFDIGASGGAYPAPYAIMYRNMSILGVDGLSLLPKNCLTLCYIFFAVSFTINLIKDLVPKKVAKFIPIPMAAAIPFYLGPYFAIDMFLGSVILFFWEWKNKAEADSFGPAVASGLMCGDGLWALPQAVLSLANVKPPICMKFLSRSLNAKVDTFLGN
;
A
#
# COMPACT_ATOMS: atom_id res chain seq x y z
N MET A 1 -24.24 56.75 53.56
CA MET A 1 -24.79 56.11 54.77
C MET A 1 -24.25 54.70 54.83
N ALA A 2 -23.54 54.38 55.89
CA ALA A 2 -23.01 53.05 56.14
C ALA A 2 -24.11 52.13 56.69
N THR A 3 -24.34 51.03 56.00
CA THR A 3 -24.96 49.78 56.48
C THR A 3 -24.39 48.73 55.53
N GLY A 4 -23.55 47.78 55.91
CA GLY A 4 -23.67 46.89 57.05
C GLY A 4 -23.83 45.47 56.51
N THR A 5 -22.85 44.62 56.82
CA THR A 5 -22.91 43.15 56.89
C THR A 5 -23.04 42.29 55.62
N ALA A 6 -21.89 41.66 55.31
CA ALA A 6 -21.66 40.21 55.27
C ALA A 6 -22.03 39.36 54.03
N ALA A 7 -21.08 38.47 53.74
CA ALA A 7 -21.10 37.21 52.99
C ALA A 7 -20.71 37.24 51.50
N ALA A 8 -19.61 36.53 51.25
CA ALA A 8 -18.96 36.25 49.99
C ALA A 8 -19.60 35.06 49.25
N SER A 9 -19.47 35.09 47.92
CA SER A 9 -19.25 33.97 46.99
C SER A 9 -20.04 32.65 47.17
N ALA A 10 -20.93 32.34 46.22
CA ALA A 10 -20.75 31.23 45.28
C ALA A 10 -21.90 31.18 44.25
N SER A 11 -21.50 31.03 42.98
CA SER A 11 -22.28 30.77 41.78
C SER A 11 -22.96 29.39 41.78
N GLY A 12 -24.15 29.27 41.21
CA GLY A 12 -24.80 27.97 40.96
C GLY A 12 -26.07 28.01 40.10
N VAL A 13 -25.88 27.74 38.80
CA VAL A 13 -26.69 26.90 37.89
C VAL A 13 -28.14 27.30 37.52
N GLY A 14 -28.35 27.49 36.21
CA GLY A 14 -29.65 27.35 35.55
C GLY A 14 -29.60 27.47 34.03
N ALA A 15 -29.37 26.37 33.30
CA ALA A 15 -29.82 26.13 31.92
C ALA A 15 -29.29 24.77 31.39
N ASP A 16 -30.15 23.74 31.34
CA ASP A 16 -29.92 22.52 30.56
C ASP A 16 -31.27 21.88 30.19
N SER A 17 -31.65 21.99 28.91
CA SER A 17 -32.71 21.17 28.31
C SER A 17 -32.53 21.12 26.79
N LEU A 18 -32.49 19.90 26.22
CA LEU A 18 -32.62 19.51 24.80
C LEU A 18 -31.33 19.26 23.99
N GLU A 19 -30.46 18.33 24.42
CA GLU A 19 -29.57 17.59 23.48
C GLU A 19 -28.96 16.29 24.12
N SER A 20 -29.74 15.21 24.24
CA SER A 20 -29.25 13.94 24.83
C SER A 20 -29.80 12.64 24.22
N GLY A 21 -30.36 12.68 23.01
CA GLY A 21 -31.03 11.53 22.39
C GLY A 21 -30.13 10.36 21.95
N ALA A 22 -28.87 10.59 21.56
CA ALA A 22 -28.00 9.53 21.02
C ALA A 22 -27.07 8.89 22.07
N MET A 23 -26.92 9.50 23.24
CA MET A 23 -26.08 8.97 24.33
C MET A 23 -26.86 7.99 25.24
N LEU A 24 -28.20 8.03 25.22
CA LEU A 24 -29.06 7.12 26.00
C LEU A 24 -28.97 5.64 25.55
N LEU A 25 -28.67 5.36 24.28
CA LEU A 25 -28.39 3.99 23.83
C LEU A 25 -26.96 3.51 24.17
N ARG A 26 -26.04 4.41 24.51
CA ARG A 26 -24.69 4.08 24.98
C ARG A 26 -24.65 3.79 26.49
N ARG A 27 -25.69 4.17 27.24
CA ARG A 27 -25.80 3.96 28.70
C ARG A 27 -26.79 2.87 29.13
N ARG A 28 -27.67 2.38 28.24
CA ARG A 28 -28.73 1.43 28.61
C ARG A 28 -28.25 0.03 29.07
N HIS A 29 -26.95 -0.28 28.96
CA HIS A 29 -26.40 -1.54 29.50
C HIS A 29 -25.52 -1.40 30.74
N ALA A 30 -25.50 -0.23 31.41
CA ALA A 30 -24.73 -0.02 32.64
C ALA A 30 -25.57 0.53 33.82
N GLY A 31 -26.88 0.28 33.83
CA GLY A 31 -27.78 0.73 34.90
C GLY A 31 -28.54 -0.43 35.54
N GLY A 32 -27.82 -1.32 36.22
CA GLY A 32 -28.39 -2.37 37.04
C GLY A 32 -27.59 -2.52 38.32
N LEU A 33 -28.26 -2.27 39.45
CA LEU A 33 -27.83 -2.48 40.84
C LEU A 33 -26.84 -1.45 41.42
N ALA A 34 -27.41 -0.32 41.85
CA ALA A 34 -26.88 0.47 42.94
C ALA A 34 -26.97 -0.33 44.26
N GLY A 35 -25.81 -0.72 44.79
CA GLY A 35 -25.62 -1.12 46.18
C GLY A 35 -24.74 -0.08 46.85
N ALA A 36 -25.25 0.53 47.92
CA ALA A 36 -24.62 1.59 48.70
C ALA A 36 -23.31 1.13 49.35
N GLY A 37 -22.31 2.01 49.34
CA GLY A 37 -21.06 1.87 50.07
C GLY A 37 -20.18 3.10 49.81
N ASP A 38 -20.11 3.98 50.80
CA ASP A 38 -19.15 5.09 50.89
C ASP A 38 -17.72 4.57 50.75
N ASP A 39 -16.92 5.16 49.85
CA ASP A 39 -15.49 5.42 50.07
C ASP A 39 -14.90 6.24 48.91
N ASP A 40 -14.34 7.39 49.29
CA ASP A 40 -13.33 8.22 48.63
C ASP A 40 -13.17 8.13 47.11
N GLY A 41 -13.66 9.18 46.44
CA GLY A 41 -13.49 9.44 45.03
C GLY A 41 -12.03 9.67 44.63
N VAL A 42 -11.29 8.59 44.44
CA VAL A 42 -10.25 8.52 43.40
C VAL A 42 -11.02 8.63 42.08
N GLY A 43 -11.21 9.88 41.63
CA GLY A 43 -11.80 10.15 40.33
C GLY A 43 -11.12 9.24 39.31
N ASN A 44 -11.93 8.47 38.57
CA ASN A 44 -11.52 7.72 37.41
C ASN A 44 -10.62 8.64 36.58
N ALA A 45 -9.30 8.50 36.75
CA ALA A 45 -8.34 9.08 35.85
C ALA A 45 -8.78 8.53 34.50
N GLU A 46 -9.28 9.41 33.64
CA GLU A 46 -9.58 9.09 32.24
C GLU A 46 -8.48 8.15 31.79
N GLU A 47 -8.82 6.89 31.50
CA GLU A 47 -7.84 5.86 31.17
C GLU A 47 -6.96 6.42 30.05
N VAL A 48 -5.77 6.91 30.43
CA VAL A 48 -4.87 7.57 29.50
C VAL A 48 -4.55 6.51 28.46
N ALA A 49 -5.06 6.72 27.24
CA ALA A 49 -4.86 5.83 26.12
C ALA A 49 -3.38 5.46 26.04
N ALA A 50 -3.07 4.17 25.83
CA ALA A 50 -1.70 3.67 25.79
C ALA A 50 -0.88 4.49 24.77
N SER A 51 -0.02 5.37 25.30
CA SER A 51 0.69 6.36 24.51
C SER A 51 2.11 5.84 24.28
N VAL A 52 2.39 5.43 23.03
CA VAL A 52 3.74 5.03 22.62
C VAL A 52 4.67 6.23 22.79
N GLU A 53 4.20 7.44 22.47
CA GLU A 53 5.04 8.62 22.57
C GLU A 53 5.34 9.05 24.01
N GLN A 54 4.51 8.71 25.00
CA GLN A 54 4.85 8.90 26.42
C GLN A 54 6.02 8.03 26.84
N ALA A 55 6.15 6.81 26.29
CA ALA A 55 7.30 5.95 26.59
C ALA A 55 8.63 6.54 26.09
N PHE A 56 8.58 7.44 25.09
CA PHE A 56 9.72 8.17 24.55
C PHE A 56 9.70 9.66 24.94
N ALA A 57 8.95 10.06 25.98
CA ALA A 57 8.82 11.47 26.37
C ALA A 57 10.17 12.09 26.74
N ASP A 58 11.00 11.35 27.48
CA ASP A 58 12.29 11.81 27.99
C ASP A 58 13.43 11.73 26.96
N GLU A 59 13.20 11.08 25.81
CA GLU A 59 14.19 10.97 24.75
C GLU A 59 14.08 12.13 23.74
N PRO A 60 15.16 12.89 23.51
CA PRO A 60 15.14 13.95 22.50
C PRO A 60 15.03 13.34 21.10
N VAL A 61 14.08 13.83 20.31
CA VAL A 61 13.96 13.42 18.90
C VAL A 61 15.12 14.07 18.12
N PRO A 62 15.99 13.27 17.47
CA PRO A 62 17.12 13.81 16.71
C PRO A 62 16.62 14.68 15.57
N SER A 63 17.39 15.73 15.24
CA SER A 63 17.09 16.56 14.07
C SER A 63 17.11 15.74 12.78
N TRP A 64 16.43 16.22 11.74
CA TRP A 64 16.36 15.50 10.46
C TRP A 64 17.75 15.16 9.87
N ARG A 65 18.78 15.97 10.15
CA ARG A 65 20.16 15.70 9.71
C ARG A 65 20.82 14.57 10.51
N GLU A 66 20.55 14.50 11.81
CA GLU A 66 21.11 13.47 12.69
C GLU A 66 20.44 12.10 12.47
N GLN A 67 19.22 12.09 11.93
CA GLN A 67 18.56 10.85 11.48
C GLN A 67 19.25 10.22 10.26
N LEU A 68 19.98 11.02 9.47
CA LEU A 68 20.64 10.61 8.23
C LEU A 68 22.12 10.29 8.51
N THR A 69 22.37 9.08 9.00
CA THR A 69 23.73 8.66 9.37
C THR A 69 24.43 7.91 8.22
N VAL A 70 25.77 8.00 8.17
CA VAL A 70 26.56 7.22 7.21
C VAL A 70 26.34 5.71 7.42
N ARG A 71 26.30 5.26 8.68
CA ARG A 71 26.07 3.83 9.01
C ARG A 71 24.71 3.35 8.50
N ALA A 72 23.65 4.17 8.58
CA ALA A 72 22.34 3.83 8.04
C ALA A 72 22.39 3.60 6.53
N PHE A 73 23.09 4.46 5.79
CA PHE A 73 23.22 4.29 4.33
C PHE A 73 24.14 3.16 3.91
N VAL A 74 25.21 2.87 4.66
CA VAL A 74 26.07 1.70 4.42
C VAL A 74 25.29 0.40 4.62
N VAL A 75 24.59 0.27 5.76
CA VAL A 75 23.73 -0.89 6.04
C VAL A 75 22.60 -0.98 5.02
N GLY A 76 21.96 0.16 4.72
CA GLY A 76 20.90 0.26 3.72
C GLY A 76 21.37 -0.18 2.33
N PHE A 77 22.58 0.17 1.90
CA PHE A 77 23.14 -0.27 0.62
C PHE A 77 23.36 -1.79 0.59
N ILE A 78 23.97 -2.37 1.64
CA ILE A 78 24.21 -3.82 1.72
C ILE A 78 22.88 -4.59 1.65
N LEU A 79 21.90 -4.15 2.44
CA LEU A 79 20.57 -4.75 2.43
C LEU A 79 19.86 -4.55 1.09
N ALA A 80 19.94 -3.36 0.49
CA ALA A 80 19.34 -3.07 -0.82
C ALA A 80 19.83 -4.03 -1.90
N VAL A 81 21.13 -4.36 -1.92
CA VAL A 81 21.69 -5.35 -2.86
C VAL A 81 21.10 -6.74 -2.59
N LEU A 82 21.09 -7.19 -1.34
CA LEU A 82 20.53 -8.48 -0.94
C LEU A 82 19.06 -8.61 -1.33
N PHE A 83 18.23 -7.63 -0.96
CA PHE A 83 16.80 -7.62 -1.26
C PHE A 83 16.53 -7.50 -2.76
N SER A 84 17.33 -6.74 -3.51
CA SER A 84 17.19 -6.65 -4.97
C SER A 84 17.42 -8.00 -5.66
N VAL A 85 18.38 -8.81 -5.20
CA VAL A 85 18.60 -10.18 -5.73
C VAL A 85 17.37 -11.07 -5.47
N ILE A 86 16.83 -11.03 -4.25
CA ILE A 86 15.65 -11.80 -3.86
C ILE A 86 14.44 -11.41 -4.71
N VAL A 87 14.15 -10.11 -4.76
CA VAL A 87 13.02 -9.54 -5.49
C VAL A 87 13.15 -9.79 -6.99
N MET A 88 14.35 -9.68 -7.55
CA MET A 88 14.59 -10.00 -8.97
C MET A 88 14.26 -11.46 -9.28
N LYS A 89 14.72 -12.40 -8.47
CA LYS A 89 14.39 -13.82 -8.68
C LYS A 89 12.89 -14.06 -8.62
N LEU A 90 12.21 -13.53 -7.62
CA LEU A 90 10.75 -13.66 -7.50
C LEU A 90 10.05 -13.04 -8.72
N ASN A 91 10.49 -11.87 -9.17
CA ASN A 91 9.97 -11.22 -10.37
C ASN A 91 10.12 -12.09 -11.63
N LEU A 92 11.28 -12.74 -11.81
CA LEU A 92 11.58 -13.58 -12.97
C LEU A 92 10.97 -14.99 -12.93
N THR A 93 10.43 -15.41 -11.78
CA THR A 93 9.86 -16.75 -11.60
C THR A 93 8.35 -16.69 -11.43
N THR A 94 7.88 -16.17 -10.29
CA THR A 94 6.46 -16.10 -9.95
C THR A 94 5.83 -14.78 -10.37
N GLY A 95 6.61 -13.71 -10.50
CA GLY A 95 6.17 -12.34 -10.74
C GLY A 95 5.30 -11.72 -9.63
N VAL A 96 5.18 -12.42 -8.50
CA VAL A 96 4.46 -11.96 -7.30
C VAL A 96 5.48 -11.73 -6.20
N ILE A 97 5.43 -10.55 -5.59
CA ILE A 97 6.47 -10.08 -4.68
C ILE A 97 5.82 -9.77 -3.33
N PRO A 98 6.26 -10.45 -2.25
CA PRO A 98 5.78 -10.16 -0.91
C PRO A 98 6.33 -8.82 -0.42
N SER A 99 5.62 -8.19 0.52
CA SER A 99 6.09 -7.00 1.22
C SER A 99 7.29 -7.36 2.10
N LEU A 100 8.48 -6.82 1.79
CA LEU A 100 9.72 -7.10 2.53
C LEU A 100 10.11 -5.95 3.48
N ASN A 101 9.20 -4.99 3.72
CA ASN A 101 9.42 -3.83 4.58
C ASN A 101 9.82 -4.22 6.01
N VAL A 102 9.14 -5.23 6.55
CA VAL A 102 9.39 -5.78 7.88
C VAL A 102 10.78 -6.41 7.96
N SER A 103 11.13 -7.22 6.98
CA SER A 103 12.44 -7.86 6.86
C SER A 103 13.57 -6.83 6.75
N ALA A 104 13.35 -5.77 5.97
CA ALA A 104 14.28 -4.65 5.83
C ALA A 104 14.51 -3.93 7.16
N SER A 105 13.43 -3.65 7.90
CA SER A 105 13.51 -3.02 9.22
C SER A 105 14.22 -3.89 10.27
N LEU A 106 13.89 -5.18 10.32
CA LEU A 106 14.48 -6.12 11.27
C LEU A 106 15.98 -6.31 11.03
N LEU A 107 16.37 -6.57 9.78
CA LEU A 107 17.79 -6.72 9.43
C LEU A 107 18.56 -5.41 9.59
N GLY A 108 17.93 -4.28 9.27
CA GLY A 108 18.49 -2.95 9.53
C GLY A 108 18.81 -2.74 11.00
N TYR A 109 17.86 -3.08 11.88
CA TYR A 109 18.05 -3.03 13.32
C TYR A 109 19.23 -3.91 13.78
N PHE A 110 19.26 -5.17 13.37
CA PHE A 110 20.32 -6.09 13.80
C PHE A 110 21.71 -5.67 13.33
N LEU A 111 21.87 -5.27 12.07
CA LEU A 111 23.17 -4.89 11.52
C LEU A 111 23.70 -3.60 12.16
N VAL A 112 22.85 -2.59 12.39
CA VAL A 112 23.28 -1.37 13.09
C VAL A 112 23.55 -1.64 14.56
N ARG A 113 22.80 -2.52 15.21
CA ARG A 113 23.07 -2.90 16.60
C ARG A 113 24.40 -3.63 16.74
N LEU A 114 24.75 -4.49 15.79
CA LEU A 114 26.06 -5.15 15.75
C LEU A 114 27.18 -4.13 15.53
N TRP A 115 26.98 -3.22 14.57
CA TRP A 115 27.92 -2.13 14.27
C TRP A 115 28.15 -1.21 15.47
N THR A 116 27.08 -0.79 16.14
CA THR A 116 27.15 0.12 17.30
C THR A 116 27.83 -0.55 18.48
N LYS A 117 27.53 -1.82 18.79
CA LYS A 117 28.27 -2.58 19.80
C LYS A 117 29.76 -2.70 19.48
N ALA A 118 30.12 -2.93 18.22
CA ALA A 118 31.51 -2.98 17.79
C ALA A 118 32.22 -1.63 18.00
N ILE A 119 31.60 -0.51 17.61
CA ILE A 119 32.16 0.83 17.83
C ILE A 119 32.22 1.20 19.33
N GLU A 120 31.21 0.82 20.10
CA GLU A 120 31.18 1.02 21.54
C GLU A 120 32.35 0.30 22.23
N SER A 121 32.69 -0.91 21.76
CA SER A 121 33.85 -1.65 22.27
C SER A 121 35.20 -0.96 21.99
N VAL A 122 35.25 -0.06 21.00
CA VAL A 122 36.43 0.76 20.65
C VAL A 122 36.36 2.15 21.31
N GLY A 123 35.29 2.46 22.04
CA GLY A 123 35.12 3.76 22.72
C GLY A 123 34.80 4.94 21.79
N LEU A 124 34.47 4.69 20.51
CA LEU A 124 34.22 5.73 19.50
C LEU A 124 32.72 5.98 19.25
N LEU A 125 31.83 5.53 20.14
CA LEU A 125 30.38 5.69 19.95
C LEU A 125 29.98 7.15 20.21
N LYS A 126 29.72 7.90 19.12
CA LYS A 126 29.29 9.30 19.19
C LYS A 126 27.78 9.49 19.35
N HIS A 127 26.98 8.61 18.74
CA HIS A 127 25.53 8.77 18.68
C HIS A 127 24.81 7.42 18.89
N PRO A 128 23.77 7.37 19.77
CA PRO A 128 22.96 6.18 19.98
C PRO A 128 22.19 5.80 18.70
N PHE A 129 21.84 4.52 18.57
CA PHE A 129 20.96 4.06 17.50
C PHE A 129 19.51 4.37 17.85
N THR A 130 18.83 5.11 16.97
CA THR A 130 17.48 5.62 17.22
C THR A 130 16.43 4.95 16.33
N ARG A 131 15.16 4.99 16.76
CA ARG A 131 14.04 4.49 15.95
C ARG A 131 13.89 5.22 14.61
N GLN A 132 14.24 6.51 14.57
CA GLN A 132 14.19 7.30 13.35
C GLN A 132 15.26 6.85 12.36
N GLU A 133 16.47 6.58 12.84
CA GLU A 133 17.53 6.01 12.01
C GLU A 133 17.15 4.62 11.47
N ASN A 134 16.53 3.76 12.28
CA ASN A 134 16.04 2.47 11.80
C ASN A 134 14.98 2.62 10.70
N THR A 135 14.12 3.63 10.84
CA THR A 135 13.12 3.96 9.81
C THR A 135 13.79 4.43 8.53
N VAL A 136 14.81 5.29 8.62
CA VAL A 136 15.62 5.73 7.46
C VAL A 136 16.20 4.53 6.71
N ILE A 137 16.73 3.53 7.41
CA ILE A 137 17.29 2.31 6.78
C ILE A 137 16.20 1.55 6.02
N GLN A 138 15.05 1.31 6.66
CA GLN A 138 13.94 0.61 6.03
C GLN A 138 13.47 1.34 4.76
N THR A 139 13.26 2.65 4.82
CA THR A 139 12.86 3.47 3.66
C THR A 139 13.88 3.38 2.52
N CYS A 140 15.18 3.46 2.82
CA CYS A 140 16.24 3.36 1.82
C CYS A 140 16.21 1.99 1.11
N VAL A 141 16.10 0.91 1.89
CA VAL A 141 16.09 -0.47 1.38
C VAL A 141 14.84 -0.73 0.53
N VAL A 142 13.66 -0.34 1.03
CA VAL A 142 12.37 -0.52 0.32
C VAL A 142 12.36 0.24 -0.99
N SER A 143 12.82 1.50 -0.97
CA SER A 143 12.94 2.31 -2.18
C SER A 143 13.87 1.68 -3.21
N ALA A 144 14.98 1.08 -2.78
CA ALA A 144 15.96 0.50 -3.69
C ALA A 144 15.47 -0.83 -4.29
N TYR A 145 15.00 -1.76 -3.47
CA TYR A 145 14.52 -3.06 -4.00
C TYR A 145 13.19 -2.92 -4.73
N GLY A 146 12.35 -1.93 -4.40
CA GLY A 146 11.06 -1.68 -5.07
C GLY A 146 11.25 -1.51 -6.58
N LEU A 147 12.38 -0.91 -6.99
CA LEU A 147 12.78 -0.76 -8.40
C LEU A 147 13.08 -2.08 -9.10
N ALA A 148 13.51 -3.12 -8.39
CA ALA A 148 13.67 -4.46 -8.98
C ALA A 148 12.32 -5.06 -9.43
N PHE A 149 11.20 -4.55 -8.90
CA PHE A 149 9.86 -4.86 -9.37
C PHE A 149 9.32 -3.81 -10.35
N SER A 150 9.20 -2.56 -9.90
CA SER A 150 8.58 -1.47 -10.64
C SER A 150 9.35 -1.09 -11.90
N GLY A 151 10.64 -1.43 -11.97
CA GLY A 151 11.50 -1.26 -13.13
C GLY A 151 11.19 -2.20 -14.30
N GLY A 152 10.31 -3.18 -14.11
CA GLY A 152 9.74 -3.97 -15.21
C GLY A 152 10.62 -5.11 -15.72
N PHE A 153 11.65 -5.51 -14.98
CA PHE A 153 12.64 -6.51 -15.39
C PHE A 153 12.08 -7.91 -15.62
N GLY A 154 10.92 -8.25 -15.03
CA GLY A 154 10.15 -9.47 -15.33
C GLY A 154 8.85 -9.22 -16.10
N SER A 155 8.59 -7.98 -16.54
CA SER A 155 7.32 -7.56 -17.14
C SER A 155 7.53 -6.64 -18.35
N TYR A 156 7.20 -5.35 -18.25
CA TYR A 156 7.16 -4.46 -19.42
C TYR A 156 8.54 -4.23 -20.06
N LEU A 157 9.61 -4.13 -19.26
CA LEU A 157 10.95 -3.81 -19.76
C LEU A 157 11.51 -5.02 -20.49
N PHE A 158 11.41 -6.20 -19.88
CA PHE A 158 11.84 -7.43 -20.53
C PHE A 158 10.93 -7.83 -21.70
N GLY A 159 9.66 -7.43 -21.67
CA GLY A 159 8.73 -7.54 -22.80
C GLY A 159 9.16 -6.77 -24.05
N MET A 160 10.09 -5.81 -23.93
CA MET A 160 10.70 -5.12 -25.08
C MET A 160 11.78 -5.95 -25.79
N SER A 161 12.31 -6.99 -25.14
CA SER A 161 13.43 -7.77 -25.65
C SER A 161 13.06 -8.63 -26.87
N ARG A 162 14.07 -8.96 -27.67
CA ARG A 162 13.95 -9.91 -28.78
C ARG A 162 13.56 -11.31 -28.29
N THR A 163 14.08 -11.73 -27.14
CA THR A 163 13.79 -13.04 -26.55
C THR A 163 12.30 -13.25 -26.33
N ILE A 164 11.60 -12.22 -25.87
CA ILE A 164 10.14 -12.27 -25.71
C ILE A 164 9.42 -12.01 -27.04
N ALA A 165 9.99 -11.16 -27.92
CA ALA A 165 9.40 -10.87 -29.23
C ALA A 165 9.27 -12.10 -30.13
N ILE A 166 10.25 -13.01 -30.12
CA ILE A 166 10.22 -14.24 -30.92
C ILE A 166 9.13 -15.21 -30.44
N GLN A 167 8.73 -15.13 -29.17
CA GLN A 167 7.64 -15.94 -28.62
C GLN A 167 6.26 -15.37 -28.96
N ALA A 168 6.18 -14.08 -29.29
CA ALA A 168 4.97 -13.45 -29.81
C ALA A 168 4.86 -13.71 -31.32
N THR A 169 3.64 -13.96 -31.80
CA THR A 169 3.37 -14.20 -33.23
C THR A 169 3.42 -12.92 -34.08
N GLU A 170 3.28 -11.75 -33.45
CA GLU A 170 3.09 -10.45 -34.10
C GLU A 170 4.08 -9.40 -33.58
N ALA A 171 4.27 -8.33 -34.38
CA ALA A 171 5.14 -7.19 -34.05
C ALA A 171 6.58 -7.59 -33.64
N ASN A 172 7.18 -8.55 -34.35
CA ASN A 172 8.57 -8.99 -34.18
C ASN A 172 9.56 -8.23 -35.09
N ASP A 173 9.21 -7.01 -35.45
CA ASP A 173 9.97 -6.11 -36.31
C ASP A 173 10.88 -5.19 -35.48
N ALA A 174 11.96 -4.71 -36.10
CA ALA A 174 13.03 -3.98 -35.40
C ALA A 174 12.55 -2.72 -34.66
N GLN A 175 11.45 -2.09 -35.11
CA GLN A 175 10.88 -0.92 -34.43
C GLN A 175 10.19 -1.26 -33.09
N ASN A 176 9.79 -2.53 -32.88
CA ASN A 176 9.06 -2.99 -31.69
C ASN A 176 9.95 -3.79 -30.71
N ILE A 177 11.28 -3.73 -30.90
CA ILE A 177 12.25 -4.48 -30.12
C ILE A 177 13.32 -3.53 -29.59
N LYS A 178 13.60 -3.66 -28.30
CA LYS A 178 14.72 -3.01 -27.63
C LYS A 178 15.33 -3.98 -26.63
N ASP A 179 16.45 -4.57 -27.01
CA ASP A 179 17.12 -5.54 -26.14
C ASP A 179 17.67 -4.89 -24.87
N PRO A 180 17.61 -5.57 -23.71
CA PRO A 180 18.18 -5.08 -22.48
C PRO A 180 19.67 -4.78 -22.65
N GLN A 181 20.10 -3.59 -22.24
CA GLN A 181 21.50 -3.23 -22.06
C GLN A 181 21.63 -2.36 -20.84
N LEU A 182 22.69 -2.60 -20.06
CA LEU A 182 22.85 -2.00 -18.74
C LEU A 182 22.76 -0.46 -18.77
N GLY A 183 23.45 0.18 -19.71
CA GLY A 183 23.50 1.65 -19.80
C GLY A 183 22.14 2.32 -19.98
N TRP A 184 21.32 1.83 -20.92
CA TRP A 184 20.02 2.44 -21.17
C TRP A 184 18.99 2.08 -20.09
N MET A 185 19.07 0.88 -19.50
CA MET A 185 18.18 0.51 -18.38
C MET A 185 18.41 1.41 -17.17
N ILE A 186 19.67 1.65 -16.80
CA ILE A 186 20.04 2.59 -15.73
C ILE A 186 19.53 4.00 -16.08
N GLY A 187 19.83 4.50 -17.29
CA GLY A 187 19.36 5.82 -17.73
C GLY A 187 17.84 5.97 -17.69
N PHE A 188 17.11 4.95 -18.15
CA PHE A 188 15.65 4.91 -18.11
C PHE A 188 15.13 4.97 -16.66
N MET A 189 15.67 4.15 -15.76
CA MET A 189 15.30 4.15 -14.34
C MET A 189 15.55 5.51 -13.67
N PHE A 190 16.69 6.14 -13.92
CA PHE A 190 16.98 7.48 -13.39
C PHE A 190 15.98 8.53 -13.89
N LEU A 191 15.53 8.45 -15.15
CA LEU A 191 14.59 9.42 -15.71
C LEU A 191 13.16 9.28 -15.15
N VAL A 192 12.69 8.06 -14.89
CA VAL A 192 11.27 7.83 -14.55
C VAL A 192 11.01 7.68 -13.05
N SER A 193 11.96 7.13 -12.30
CA SER A 193 11.71 6.68 -10.92
C SER A 193 11.66 7.84 -9.92
N PHE A 194 12.48 8.87 -10.14
CA PHE A 194 12.54 10.04 -9.27
C PHE A 194 11.29 10.91 -9.36
N VAL A 195 10.61 10.95 -10.52
CA VAL A 195 9.44 11.82 -10.73
C VAL A 195 8.35 11.52 -9.69
N GLY A 196 8.06 10.24 -9.44
CA GLY A 196 7.02 9.82 -8.49
C GLY A 196 7.28 10.26 -7.04
N LEU A 197 8.55 10.44 -6.65
CA LEU A 197 8.91 10.94 -5.32
C LEU A 197 8.36 12.35 -5.05
N PHE A 198 8.18 13.18 -6.08
CA PHE A 198 7.77 14.58 -5.90
C PHE A 198 6.25 14.77 -6.00
N VAL A 199 5.54 13.83 -6.63
CA VAL A 199 4.13 13.96 -7.00
C VAL A 199 3.22 14.16 -5.78
N LEU A 200 3.37 13.33 -4.74
CA LEU A 200 2.47 13.32 -3.59
C LEU A 200 3.04 14.03 -2.35
N VAL A 201 4.26 14.55 -2.42
CA VAL A 201 4.87 15.31 -1.31
C VAL A 201 3.99 16.47 -0.81
N PRO A 202 3.32 17.27 -1.67
CA PRO A 202 2.41 18.31 -1.21
C PRO A 202 1.13 17.77 -0.54
N LEU A 203 0.73 16.54 -0.89
CA LEU A 203 -0.50 15.89 -0.42
C LEU A 203 -0.28 15.02 0.81
N ARG A 204 0.97 14.81 1.27
CA ARG A 204 1.28 13.94 2.41
C ARG A 204 0.51 14.27 3.69
N LYS A 205 0.31 15.58 3.99
CA LYS A 205 -0.46 16.00 5.18
C LYS A 205 -1.91 15.54 5.05
N VAL A 206 -2.48 15.74 3.87
CA VAL A 206 -3.86 15.32 3.59
C VAL A 206 -4.00 13.81 3.73
N MET A 207 -3.08 13.03 3.18
CA MET A 207 -3.17 11.58 3.20
C MET A 207 -2.93 10.97 4.59
N ILE A 208 -1.92 11.46 5.32
CA ILE A 208 -1.47 10.88 6.59
C ILE A 208 -2.20 11.46 7.80
N VAL A 209 -2.43 12.78 7.82
CA VAL A 209 -3.00 13.50 8.97
C VAL A 209 -4.49 13.74 8.79
N ASP A 210 -4.91 14.29 7.64
CA ASP A 210 -6.32 14.71 7.49
C ASP A 210 -7.23 13.50 7.19
N TYR A 211 -6.83 12.62 6.27
CA TYR A 211 -7.55 11.38 5.93
C TYR A 211 -7.20 10.21 6.85
N LYS A 212 -6.17 10.36 7.69
CA LYS A 212 -5.69 9.32 8.63
C LYS A 212 -5.56 7.94 7.98
N LEU A 213 -5.12 7.88 6.72
CA LEU A 213 -4.98 6.60 6.01
C LEU A 213 -4.05 5.66 6.78
N THR A 214 -4.41 4.39 6.81
CA THR A 214 -3.76 3.40 7.68
C THR A 214 -2.39 3.03 7.13
N TYR A 215 -2.24 2.80 5.82
CA TYR A 215 -1.05 2.16 5.21
C TYR A 215 -0.57 0.97 6.07
N PRO A 216 -1.31 -0.15 6.05
CA PRO A 216 -1.14 -1.25 7.01
C PRO A 216 0.30 -1.76 7.13
N SER A 217 1.01 -1.99 6.04
CA SER A 217 2.42 -2.42 6.03
C SER A 217 3.34 -1.39 6.70
N GLY A 218 3.14 -0.11 6.41
CA GLY A 218 3.91 0.98 7.04
C GLY A 218 3.61 1.10 8.53
N THR A 219 2.33 0.96 8.91
CA THR A 219 1.92 0.95 10.32
C THR A 219 2.50 -0.24 11.08
N ALA A 220 2.39 -1.45 10.55
CA ALA A 220 2.95 -2.65 11.18
C ALA A 220 4.47 -2.55 11.36
N THR A 221 5.17 -2.06 10.33
CA THR A 221 6.61 -1.80 10.38
C THR A 221 6.96 -0.77 11.46
N ALA A 222 6.16 0.30 11.61
CA ALA A 222 6.38 1.30 12.66
C ALA A 222 6.20 0.74 14.07
N TYR A 223 5.15 -0.07 14.31
CA TYR A 223 4.96 -0.75 15.60
C TYR A 223 6.14 -1.67 15.93
N LEU A 224 6.66 -2.39 14.94
CA LEU A 224 7.85 -3.22 15.11
C LEU A 224 9.09 -2.39 15.46
N ILE A 225 9.35 -1.30 14.73
CA ILE A 225 10.49 -0.39 14.98
C ILE A 225 10.41 0.21 16.39
N ASN A 226 9.24 0.73 16.77
CA ASN A 226 9.01 1.28 18.10
C ASN A 226 9.22 0.20 19.17
N GLY A 227 8.82 -1.04 18.90
CA GLY A 227 9.04 -2.18 19.79
C GLY A 227 10.52 -2.48 20.03
N PHE A 228 11.39 -2.35 19.02
CA PHE A 228 12.83 -2.58 19.17
C PHE A 228 13.56 -1.51 20.00
N HIS A 229 12.99 -0.31 20.11
CA HIS A 229 13.61 0.84 20.77
C HIS A 229 12.92 1.21 22.09
N THR A 230 11.89 0.46 22.53
CA THR A 230 11.13 0.78 23.74
C THR A 230 12.05 0.85 24.98
N PRO A 231 12.08 1.96 25.75
CA PRO A 231 12.94 2.13 26.92
C PRO A 231 12.57 1.19 28.09
N GLN A 232 13.56 0.87 28.94
CA GLN A 232 13.42 -0.14 30.01
C GLN A 232 12.40 0.23 31.10
N GLY A 233 12.07 1.52 31.28
CA GLY A 233 11.12 2.01 32.29
C GLY A 233 9.64 1.99 31.88
N ALA A 234 9.32 1.68 30.62
CA ALA A 234 7.95 1.79 30.10
C ALA A 234 7.17 0.46 30.18
N GLU A 235 6.65 0.10 31.36
CA GLU A 235 5.98 -1.18 31.60
C GLU A 235 4.80 -1.48 30.64
N ARG A 236 3.98 -0.49 30.27
CA ARG A 236 2.88 -0.70 29.29
C ARG A 236 3.42 -0.93 27.87
N ALA A 237 4.39 -0.13 27.43
CA ALA A 237 5.02 -0.32 26.13
C ALA A 237 5.69 -1.70 26.05
N LYS A 238 6.36 -2.14 27.12
CA LYS A 238 6.93 -3.49 27.24
C LYS A 238 5.88 -4.60 27.09
N LYS A 239 4.67 -4.43 27.64
CA LYS A 239 3.56 -5.38 27.41
C LYS A 239 3.11 -5.39 25.94
N GLN A 240 3.06 -4.23 25.28
CA GLN A 240 2.77 -4.17 23.84
C GLN A 240 3.86 -4.86 23.01
N VAL A 241 5.14 -4.63 23.32
CA VAL A 241 6.27 -5.32 22.66
C VAL A 241 6.22 -6.82 22.88
N ARG A 242 5.93 -7.27 24.11
CA ARG A 242 5.78 -8.70 24.41
C ARG A 242 4.61 -9.33 23.65
N THR A 243 3.50 -8.59 23.54
CA THR A 243 2.32 -9.03 22.79
C THR A 243 2.64 -9.12 21.30
N LEU A 244 3.24 -8.08 20.72
CA LEU A 244 3.71 -8.06 19.34
C LEU A 244 4.66 -9.25 19.10
N GLY A 245 5.66 -9.45 19.95
CA GLY A 245 6.61 -10.56 19.85
C GLY A 245 5.96 -11.95 19.91
N LYS A 246 4.93 -12.12 20.76
CA LYS A 246 4.16 -13.37 20.83
C LYS A 246 3.46 -13.67 19.51
N TYR A 247 2.69 -12.72 18.99
CA TYR A 247 1.93 -12.91 17.74
C TYR A 247 2.83 -12.95 16.52
N PHE A 248 3.96 -12.23 16.55
CA PHE A 248 5.04 -12.36 15.58
C PHE A 248 5.57 -13.79 15.50
N SER A 249 5.95 -14.39 16.63
CA SER A 249 6.45 -15.76 16.64
C SER A 249 5.39 -16.77 16.22
N LEU A 250 4.14 -16.61 16.67
CA LEU A 250 3.03 -17.48 16.25
C LEU A 250 2.81 -17.41 14.74
N SER A 251 2.81 -16.21 14.18
CA SER A 251 2.58 -15.98 12.76
C SER A 251 3.74 -16.46 11.89
N PHE A 252 4.98 -16.27 12.32
CA PHE A 252 6.17 -16.79 11.65
C PHE A 252 6.17 -18.32 11.62
N LEU A 253 5.85 -18.97 12.75
CA LEU A 253 5.75 -20.42 12.84
C LEU A 253 4.59 -20.97 12.01
N TRP A 254 3.47 -20.24 11.94
CA TRP A 254 2.34 -20.59 11.09
C TRP A 254 2.71 -20.54 9.60
N ALA A 255 3.37 -19.47 9.16
CA ALA A 255 3.85 -19.34 7.79
C ALA A 255 4.87 -20.44 7.41
N PHE A 256 5.79 -20.75 8.33
CA PHE A 256 6.70 -21.89 8.20
C PHE A 256 5.95 -23.21 8.06
N PHE A 257 4.96 -23.45 8.92
CA PHE A 257 4.15 -24.67 8.88
C PHE A 257 3.39 -24.78 7.55
N GLN A 258 2.77 -23.71 7.07
CA GLN A 258 2.08 -23.70 5.78
C GLN A 258 3.03 -24.01 4.62
N TRP A 259 4.26 -23.48 4.67
CA TRP A 259 5.28 -23.72 3.66
C TRP A 259 5.59 -25.21 3.50
N PHE A 260 5.44 -26.07 4.51
CA PHE A 260 5.67 -27.53 4.34
C PHE A 260 4.77 -28.16 3.27
N TYR A 261 3.60 -27.58 2.99
CA TYR A 261 2.55 -28.17 2.16
C TYR A 261 2.45 -27.59 0.74
N THR A 262 3.40 -26.73 0.34
CA THR A 262 3.38 -25.97 -0.92
C THR A 262 4.31 -26.54 -2.01
N ALA A 263 4.57 -27.85 -2.03
CA ALA A 263 5.58 -28.46 -2.92
C ALA A 263 5.31 -28.36 -4.43
N GLY A 264 4.11 -27.96 -4.83
CA GLY A 264 3.71 -27.83 -6.24
C GLY A 264 2.58 -26.82 -6.44
N ASP A 265 2.11 -26.72 -7.68
CA ASP A 265 1.07 -25.76 -8.06
C ASP A 265 -0.29 -26.13 -7.45
N ASP A 266 -1.01 -25.11 -6.98
CA ASP A 266 -2.30 -25.24 -6.28
C ASP A 266 -2.25 -26.20 -5.07
N CYS A 267 -1.11 -26.22 -4.36
CA CYS A 267 -0.92 -27.00 -3.14
C CYS A 267 -0.79 -26.11 -1.90
N GLY A 268 -1.27 -26.61 -0.77
CA GLY A 268 -1.14 -26.00 0.54
C GLY A 268 -2.44 -25.37 1.05
N PHE A 269 -2.36 -24.74 2.22
CA PHE A 269 -3.51 -24.14 2.90
C PHE A 269 -4.16 -23.01 2.09
N ALA A 270 -3.35 -22.24 1.35
CA ALA A 270 -3.81 -21.22 0.41
C ALA A 270 -4.70 -21.76 -0.72
N SER A 271 -4.70 -23.08 -0.95
CA SER A 271 -5.55 -23.75 -1.95
C SER A 271 -6.71 -24.53 -1.32
N PHE A 272 -6.98 -24.36 -0.03
CA PHE A 272 -8.02 -25.11 0.68
C PHE A 272 -9.43 -24.57 0.35
N PRO A 273 -10.33 -25.37 -0.27
CA PRO A 273 -11.67 -24.94 -0.65
C PRO A 273 -12.62 -24.88 0.56
N THR A 274 -12.35 -23.98 1.50
CA THR A 274 -13.08 -23.79 2.77
C THR A 274 -14.59 -23.65 2.62
N LEU A 275 -15.06 -22.96 1.57
CA LEU A 275 -16.47 -22.72 1.29
C LEU A 275 -17.05 -23.69 0.24
N GLY A 276 -16.31 -24.75 -0.10
CA GLY A 276 -16.68 -25.72 -1.14
C GLY A 276 -16.01 -25.46 -2.49
N LEU A 277 -16.03 -26.48 -3.36
CA LEU A 277 -15.29 -26.47 -4.62
C LEU A 277 -15.81 -25.44 -5.64
N GLU A 278 -17.12 -25.16 -5.65
CA GLU A 278 -17.70 -24.18 -6.56
C GLU A 278 -17.38 -22.73 -6.13
N ALA A 279 -17.39 -22.49 -4.82
CA ALA A 279 -16.93 -21.23 -4.24
C ALA A 279 -15.44 -21.02 -4.54
N TYR A 280 -14.63 -22.07 -4.39
CA TYR A 280 -13.20 -22.05 -4.70
C TYR A 280 -12.90 -21.70 -6.17
N LYS A 281 -13.68 -22.23 -7.13
CA LYS A 281 -13.56 -21.82 -8.55
C LYS A 281 -13.80 -20.33 -8.75
N ASN A 282 -14.73 -19.75 -7.99
CA ASN A 282 -15.01 -18.32 -7.96
C ASN A 282 -14.10 -17.56 -6.97
N LYS A 283 -12.97 -18.14 -6.57
CA LYS A 283 -11.96 -17.55 -5.68
C LYS A 283 -12.46 -17.20 -4.27
N PHE A 284 -13.59 -17.76 -3.83
CA PHE A 284 -14.10 -17.66 -2.46
C PHE A 284 -13.52 -18.79 -1.61
N TYR A 285 -12.46 -18.46 -0.89
CA TYR A 285 -11.84 -19.32 0.12
C TYR A 285 -11.04 -18.46 1.10
N PHE A 286 -10.83 -18.98 2.30
CA PHE A 286 -9.89 -18.42 3.27
C PHE A 286 -8.46 -18.82 2.90
N ASP A 287 -7.57 -17.85 2.74
CA ASP A 287 -6.18 -18.05 2.33
C ASP A 287 -5.28 -18.49 3.50
N PHE A 288 -5.79 -18.37 4.73
CA PHE A 288 -5.07 -18.62 5.97
C PHE A 288 -3.82 -17.75 6.14
N SER A 289 -3.77 -16.59 5.47
CA SER A 289 -2.66 -15.65 5.63
C SER A 289 -2.85 -14.84 6.91
N ALA A 290 -1.93 -15.00 7.85
CA ALA A 290 -1.92 -14.19 9.05
C ALA A 290 -1.65 -12.70 8.74
N THR A 291 -0.94 -12.41 7.64
CA THR A 291 -0.81 -11.04 7.13
C THR A 291 -2.17 -10.42 6.83
N TYR A 292 -3.02 -11.08 6.04
CA TYR A 292 -4.33 -10.51 5.68
C TYR A 292 -5.27 -10.38 6.89
N VAL A 293 -5.24 -11.35 7.81
CA VAL A 293 -5.96 -11.22 9.09
C VAL A 293 -5.45 -10.01 9.88
N GLY A 294 -4.13 -9.82 9.97
CA GLY A 294 -3.51 -8.67 10.62
C GLY A 294 -3.90 -7.34 9.97
N VAL A 295 -3.83 -7.24 8.63
CA VAL A 295 -4.29 -6.05 7.88
C VAL A 295 -5.76 -5.76 8.21
N GLY A 296 -6.60 -6.81 8.22
CA GLY A 296 -8.01 -6.74 8.59
C GLY A 296 -8.30 -6.23 10.00
N MET A 297 -7.36 -6.42 10.94
CA MET A 297 -7.44 -5.89 12.30
C MET A 297 -6.99 -4.43 12.42
N ILE A 298 -6.13 -3.92 11.53
CA ILE A 298 -5.70 -2.50 11.57
C ILE A 298 -6.61 -1.62 10.70
N CYS A 299 -7.12 -2.16 9.59
CA CYS A 299 -7.99 -1.43 8.68
C CYS A 299 -9.36 -1.14 9.34
N PRO A 300 -9.95 0.05 9.11
CA PRO A 300 -11.31 0.34 9.56
C PRO A 300 -12.31 -0.70 9.04
N TYR A 301 -13.28 -1.08 9.87
CA TYR A 301 -14.29 -2.09 9.53
C TYR A 301 -14.97 -1.86 8.18
N ILE A 302 -15.25 -0.60 7.85
CA ILE A 302 -15.89 -0.23 6.57
C ILE A 302 -15.04 -0.60 5.36
N VAL A 303 -13.70 -0.58 5.46
CA VAL A 303 -12.81 -0.99 4.37
C VAL A 303 -12.95 -2.49 4.11
N ASN A 304 -12.91 -3.30 5.17
CA ASN A 304 -12.98 -4.76 5.06
C ASN A 304 -14.36 -5.23 4.60
N VAL A 305 -15.43 -4.57 5.09
CA VAL A 305 -16.80 -4.78 4.56
C VAL A 305 -16.89 -4.40 3.09
N SER A 306 -16.27 -3.27 2.68
CA SER A 306 -16.29 -2.83 1.28
C SER A 306 -15.55 -3.81 0.36
N LEU A 307 -14.40 -4.33 0.81
CA LEU A 307 -13.67 -5.40 0.13
C LEU A 307 -14.55 -6.64 -0.04
N LEU A 308 -15.18 -7.12 1.04
CA LEU A 308 -16.04 -8.30 0.96
C LEU A 308 -17.23 -8.08 0.00
N LEU A 309 -17.91 -6.93 0.08
CA LEU A 309 -18.98 -6.56 -0.84
C LEU A 309 -18.49 -6.49 -2.29
N GLY A 310 -17.30 -5.92 -2.51
CA GLY A 310 -16.64 -5.91 -3.80
C GLY A 310 -16.40 -7.31 -4.36
N GLY A 311 -15.95 -8.22 -3.50
CA GLY A 311 -15.79 -9.64 -3.80
C GLY A 311 -17.09 -10.33 -4.20
N ILE A 312 -18.16 -10.13 -3.43
CA ILE A 312 -19.50 -10.68 -3.70
C ILE A 312 -20.04 -10.14 -5.03
N ILE A 313 -19.97 -8.84 -5.26
CA ILE A 313 -20.46 -8.21 -6.49
C ILE A 313 -19.67 -8.71 -7.70
N SER A 314 -18.35 -8.81 -7.61
CA SER A 314 -17.51 -9.17 -8.74
C SER A 314 -17.50 -10.67 -9.03
N TRP A 315 -16.91 -11.47 -8.14
CA TRP A 315 -16.74 -12.90 -8.36
C TRP A 315 -17.98 -13.71 -8.00
N GLY A 316 -18.87 -13.18 -7.15
CA GLY A 316 -20.12 -13.85 -6.80
C GLY A 316 -21.23 -13.64 -7.82
N LEU A 317 -21.28 -12.48 -8.47
CA LEU A 317 -22.38 -12.11 -9.38
C LEU A 317 -21.88 -11.73 -10.77
N MET A 318 -21.09 -10.67 -10.89
CA MET A 318 -20.78 -10.02 -12.17
C MET A 318 -19.97 -10.92 -13.12
N TRP A 319 -18.87 -11.53 -12.67
CA TRP A 319 -18.05 -12.40 -13.51
C TRP A 319 -18.79 -13.68 -13.92
N PRO A 320 -19.47 -14.42 -13.03
CA PRO A 320 -20.31 -15.53 -13.44
C PRO A 320 -21.39 -15.12 -14.46
N LEU A 321 -22.06 -13.99 -14.27
CA LEU A 321 -23.08 -13.49 -15.21
C LEU A 321 -22.48 -13.12 -16.57
N ILE A 322 -21.32 -12.46 -16.62
CA ILE A 322 -20.63 -12.14 -17.88
C ILE A 322 -20.12 -13.42 -18.56
N SER A 323 -19.67 -14.40 -17.79
CA SER A 323 -19.26 -15.72 -18.31
C SER A 323 -20.40 -16.43 -19.04
N THR A 324 -21.67 -16.26 -18.62
CA THR A 324 -22.82 -16.81 -19.36
C THR A 324 -23.03 -16.15 -20.74
N LYS A 325 -22.41 -14.99 -20.99
CA LYS A 325 -22.47 -14.27 -22.27
C LYS A 325 -21.29 -14.58 -23.19
N LYS A 326 -20.48 -15.58 -22.84
CA LYS A 326 -19.45 -16.15 -23.73
C LYS A 326 -20.08 -16.58 -25.06
N GLY A 327 -19.44 -16.23 -26.18
CA GLY A 327 -19.95 -16.39 -27.54
C GLY A 327 -20.73 -15.16 -28.07
N SER A 328 -21.38 -14.38 -27.19
CA SER A 328 -22.15 -13.18 -27.61
C SER A 328 -21.36 -11.88 -27.37
N TRP A 329 -20.89 -11.69 -26.14
CA TRP A 329 -20.18 -10.48 -25.72
C TRP A 329 -18.68 -10.55 -26.03
N TYR A 330 -18.14 -11.75 -26.08
CA TYR A 330 -16.77 -12.04 -26.47
C TYR A 330 -16.69 -13.44 -27.10
N PRO A 331 -15.70 -13.70 -27.97
CA PRO A 331 -15.55 -14.99 -28.65
C PRO A 331 -15.44 -16.19 -27.69
N GLU A 332 -16.05 -17.31 -28.08
CA GLU A 332 -16.07 -18.54 -27.27
C GLU A 332 -14.71 -19.26 -27.21
N SER A 333 -13.91 -19.16 -28.27
CA SER A 333 -12.60 -19.81 -28.38
C SER A 333 -11.52 -19.22 -27.46
N LEU A 334 -11.78 -18.07 -26.84
CA LEU A 334 -10.77 -17.38 -26.04
C LEU A 334 -10.64 -17.99 -24.63
N PRO A 335 -9.40 -18.10 -24.12
CA PRO A 335 -9.17 -18.44 -22.72
C PRO A 335 -9.62 -17.30 -21.81
N ASP A 336 -10.05 -17.62 -20.59
CA ASP A 336 -10.56 -16.64 -19.62
C ASP A 336 -9.49 -15.61 -19.21
N SER A 337 -8.20 -15.92 -19.39
CA SER A 337 -7.06 -15.03 -19.19
C SER A 337 -6.90 -13.96 -20.28
N SER A 338 -7.59 -14.11 -21.42
CA SER A 338 -7.51 -13.19 -22.54
C SER A 338 -8.16 -11.84 -22.22
N LEU A 339 -7.49 -10.75 -22.58
CA LEU A 339 -8.05 -9.40 -22.47
C LEU A 339 -9.21 -9.13 -23.43
N HIS A 340 -9.36 -9.93 -24.50
CA HIS A 340 -10.55 -9.90 -25.36
C HIS A 340 -11.74 -10.67 -24.78
N GLY A 341 -11.52 -11.41 -23.68
CA GLY A 341 -12.55 -12.17 -23.00
C GLY A 341 -12.85 -11.59 -21.63
N LEU A 342 -13.09 -12.48 -20.67
CA LEU A 342 -13.48 -12.10 -19.31
C LEU A 342 -12.45 -11.21 -18.61
N ASN A 343 -11.14 -11.42 -18.83
CA ASN A 343 -10.08 -10.67 -18.17
C ASN A 343 -10.06 -9.18 -18.55
N GLY A 344 -10.53 -8.82 -19.75
CA GLY A 344 -10.66 -7.42 -20.17
C GLY A 344 -11.62 -6.67 -19.24
N TYR A 345 -12.79 -7.25 -18.96
CA TYR A 345 -13.73 -6.66 -18.00
C TYR A 345 -13.13 -6.54 -16.61
N LYS A 346 -12.42 -7.58 -16.12
CA LYS A 346 -11.79 -7.57 -14.80
C LYS A 346 -10.82 -6.41 -14.64
N VAL A 347 -9.92 -6.21 -15.59
CA VAL A 347 -8.90 -5.15 -15.53
C VAL A 347 -9.53 -3.77 -15.65
N PHE A 348 -10.33 -3.53 -16.69
CA PHE A 348 -10.79 -2.17 -17.01
C PHE A 348 -11.92 -1.68 -16.12
N ILE A 349 -12.83 -2.55 -15.67
CA ILE A 349 -13.86 -2.16 -14.69
C ILE A 349 -13.20 -1.82 -13.35
N THR A 350 -12.18 -2.59 -12.93
CA THR A 350 -11.40 -2.27 -11.72
C THR A 350 -10.77 -0.87 -11.82
N ILE A 351 -10.10 -0.57 -12.95
CA ILE A 351 -9.55 0.77 -13.21
C ILE A 351 -10.64 1.83 -13.13
N ALA A 352 -11.79 1.60 -13.76
CA ALA A 352 -12.87 2.57 -13.82
C ALA A 352 -13.46 2.89 -12.44
N VAL A 353 -13.70 1.90 -11.59
CA VAL A 353 -14.20 2.12 -10.22
C VAL A 353 -13.17 2.90 -9.40
N ILE A 354 -11.89 2.51 -9.47
CA ILE A 354 -10.79 3.15 -8.74
C ILE A 354 -10.61 4.60 -9.19
N LEU A 355 -10.64 4.86 -10.50
CA LEU A 355 -10.55 6.22 -11.03
C LEU A 355 -11.76 7.05 -10.63
N GLY A 356 -12.98 6.49 -10.64
CA GLY A 356 -14.18 7.21 -10.22
C GLY A 356 -14.10 7.68 -8.77
N ASP A 357 -13.63 6.82 -7.88
CA ASP A 357 -13.46 7.13 -6.45
C ASP A 357 -12.28 8.09 -6.22
N GLY A 358 -11.13 7.72 -6.75
CA GLY A 358 -9.89 8.45 -6.56
C GLY A 358 -9.94 9.84 -7.18
N LEU A 359 -10.58 10.02 -8.35
CA LEU A 359 -10.76 11.32 -8.97
C LEU A 359 -11.70 12.20 -8.14
N TYR A 360 -12.79 11.65 -7.60
CA TYR A 360 -13.66 12.41 -6.70
C TYR A 360 -12.88 12.93 -5.49
N ASN A 361 -12.14 12.04 -4.82
CA ASN A 361 -11.31 12.40 -3.67
C ASN A 361 -10.22 13.40 -4.04
N PHE A 362 -9.61 13.28 -5.22
CA PHE A 362 -8.63 14.23 -5.73
C PHE A 362 -9.25 15.61 -5.95
N LEU A 363 -10.39 15.69 -6.63
CA LEU A 363 -11.11 16.94 -6.88
C LEU A 363 -11.58 17.60 -5.59
N LYS A 364 -12.02 16.81 -4.60
CA LYS A 364 -12.39 17.31 -3.27
C LYS A 364 -11.22 17.98 -2.56
N VAL A 365 -10.05 17.32 -2.52
CA VAL A 365 -8.83 17.89 -1.92
C VAL A 365 -8.35 19.12 -2.68
N PHE A 366 -8.39 19.05 -4.02
CA PHE A 366 -7.99 20.14 -4.89
C PHE A 366 -8.91 21.36 -4.70
N GLY A 367 -10.22 21.15 -4.65
CA GLY A 367 -11.22 22.18 -4.39
C GLY A 367 -11.05 22.82 -3.01
N HIS A 368 -10.82 22.03 -1.97
CA HIS A 368 -10.52 22.57 -0.63
C HIS A 368 -9.23 23.39 -0.62
N THR A 369 -8.20 22.92 -1.32
CA THR A 369 -6.91 23.63 -1.43
C THR A 369 -7.05 24.96 -2.16
N ILE A 370 -7.80 25.00 -3.27
CA ILE A 370 -8.10 26.23 -4.00
C ILE A 370 -8.96 27.17 -3.15
N GLY A 371 -10.01 26.67 -2.49
CA GLY A 371 -10.84 27.48 -1.61
C GLY A 371 -10.05 28.14 -0.48
N ALA A 372 -9.11 27.39 0.12
CA ALA A 372 -8.18 27.92 1.12
C ALA A 372 -7.24 28.99 0.54
N LEU A 373 -6.71 28.78 -0.68
CA LEU A 373 -5.86 29.76 -1.37
C LEU A 373 -6.62 31.04 -1.73
N ILE A 374 -7.84 30.94 -2.26
CA ILE A 374 -8.70 32.07 -2.58
C ILE A 374 -9.06 32.83 -1.30
N SER A 375 -9.44 32.12 -0.22
CA SER A 375 -9.72 32.75 1.07
C SER A 375 -8.50 33.48 1.63
N MET A 376 -7.30 32.90 1.53
CA MET A 376 -6.07 33.58 1.93
C MET A 376 -5.76 34.79 1.03
N TYR A 377 -5.95 34.69 -0.27
CA TYR A 377 -5.74 35.79 -1.21
C TYR A 377 -6.72 36.94 -0.93
N TRP A 378 -8.00 36.63 -0.71
CA TRP A 378 -9.02 37.61 -0.34
C TRP A 378 -8.79 38.19 1.05
N LYS A 379 -8.37 37.41 2.05
CA LYS A 379 -7.99 37.94 3.37
C LYS A 379 -6.75 38.83 3.30
N LYS A 380 -5.79 38.51 2.43
CA LYS A 380 -4.58 39.33 2.21
C LYS A 380 -4.90 40.63 1.46
N HIS A 381 -5.89 40.65 0.58
CA HIS A 381 -6.34 41.85 -0.14
C HIS A 381 -7.42 42.66 0.60
N ALA A 382 -8.22 42.01 1.45
CA ALA A 382 -9.18 42.67 2.31
C ALA A 382 -8.45 43.18 3.56
N ASN A 383 -7.80 44.34 3.42
CA ASN A 383 -7.45 45.21 4.55
C ASN A 383 -8.72 45.72 5.25
N ARG A 384 -9.48 44.84 5.90
CA ARG A 384 -10.53 45.21 6.85
C ARG A 384 -10.10 44.72 8.22
N LEU A 385 -10.04 45.68 9.14
CA LEU A 385 -9.71 45.54 10.55
C LEU A 385 -10.33 44.26 11.16
N PRO A 386 -9.62 43.59 12.08
CA PRO A 386 -10.12 42.37 12.71
C PRO A 386 -11.35 42.72 13.56
N VAL A 387 -12.54 42.50 12.99
CA VAL A 387 -13.73 42.29 13.81
C VAL A 387 -13.55 40.94 14.47
N SER A 388 -13.51 40.95 15.79
CA SER A 388 -13.50 39.78 16.65
C SER A 388 -14.76 38.95 16.39
N ASP A 389 -14.72 38.08 15.39
CA ASP A 389 -15.63 36.95 15.39
C ASP A 389 -15.19 36.02 16.51
N ASN A 390 -15.95 36.07 17.59
CA ASN A 390 -16.13 34.96 18.53
C ASN A 390 -16.65 33.75 17.74
N MET A 391 -15.82 33.18 16.86
CA MET A 391 -16.03 31.84 16.35
C MET A 391 -15.70 30.92 17.51
N THR A 392 -16.77 30.52 18.22
CA THR A 392 -16.87 29.25 18.93
C THR A 392 -15.93 28.24 18.27
N PRO A 393 -14.90 27.73 18.98
CA PRO A 393 -14.08 26.66 18.45
C PRO A 393 -15.02 25.53 18.04
N PRO A 394 -14.82 24.87 16.88
CA PRO A 394 -15.70 23.81 16.45
C PRO A 394 -15.90 22.82 17.60
N ALA A 395 -17.15 22.73 18.06
CA ALA A 395 -17.59 21.88 19.14
C ALA A 395 -17.45 20.43 18.71
N THR A 396 -16.24 19.92 18.82
CA THR A 396 -15.80 18.52 18.97
C THR A 396 -14.28 18.57 18.84
N VAL A 397 -13.61 19.12 19.86
CA VAL A 397 -12.23 18.69 20.13
C VAL A 397 -12.40 17.25 20.63
N GLU A 398 -12.38 16.27 19.71
CA GLU A 398 -11.91 14.94 20.11
C GLU A 398 -10.62 15.21 20.88
N THR A 399 -10.56 14.81 22.15
CA THR A 399 -9.39 15.06 23.00
C THR A 399 -8.18 14.45 22.29
N GLU A 400 -7.47 15.26 21.50
CA GLU A 400 -6.37 14.76 20.68
C GLU A 400 -5.35 14.14 21.62
N SER A 401 -5.10 12.84 21.43
CA SER A 401 -4.17 12.07 22.24
C SER A 401 -2.80 12.75 22.28
N PHE A 402 -2.07 12.58 23.38
CA PHE A 402 -0.68 13.06 23.49
C PHE A 402 0.17 12.56 22.29
N ASP A 403 -0.04 11.30 21.89
CA ASP A 403 0.62 10.70 20.74
C ASP A 403 0.33 11.49 19.45
N ASP A 404 -0.93 11.79 19.19
CA ASP A 404 -1.35 12.48 17.97
C ASP A 404 -0.79 13.89 17.92
N LYS A 405 -0.85 14.63 19.04
CA LYS A 405 -0.28 15.99 19.13
C LYS A 405 1.22 15.97 18.84
N ARG A 406 1.98 15.09 19.50
CA ARG A 406 3.44 15.01 19.32
C ARG A 406 3.83 14.60 17.90
N ARG A 407 3.11 13.63 17.32
CA ARG A 407 3.33 13.16 15.94
C ARG A 407 3.01 14.25 14.92
N ILE A 408 1.87 14.92 15.06
CA ILE A 408 1.45 16.01 14.16
C ILE A 408 2.42 17.17 14.24
N GLU A 409 2.84 17.58 15.44
CA GLU A 409 3.77 18.69 15.65
C GLU A 409 5.08 18.46 14.88
N LEU A 410 5.71 17.30 15.05
CA LEU A 410 6.98 16.98 14.36
C LEU A 410 6.81 16.75 12.87
N PHE A 411 5.72 16.09 12.45
CA PHE A 411 5.43 15.87 11.03
C PHE A 411 5.14 17.18 10.28
N VAL A 412 4.55 18.15 10.96
CA VAL A 412 4.28 19.49 10.42
C VAL A 412 5.49 20.42 10.59
N LYS A 413 6.39 20.21 11.55
CA LYS A 413 7.60 21.04 11.73
C LYS A 413 8.57 20.91 10.56
N ASP A 414 8.91 19.68 10.18
CA ASP A 414 9.90 19.43 9.13
C ASP A 414 9.26 19.29 7.74
N GLN A 415 8.46 20.29 7.32
CA GLN A 415 7.84 20.21 6.01
C GLN A 415 8.86 20.31 4.88
N ILE A 416 8.71 19.47 3.87
CA ILE A 416 9.35 19.69 2.58
C ILE A 416 8.68 20.90 1.92
N PRO A 417 9.43 21.95 1.53
CA PRO A 417 8.86 23.13 0.91
C PRO A 417 8.06 22.76 -0.34
N LYS A 418 6.85 23.31 -0.48
CA LYS A 418 5.99 23.05 -1.64
C LYS A 418 6.65 23.47 -2.96
N THR A 419 7.50 24.50 -2.93
CA THR A 419 8.30 24.97 -4.07
C THR A 419 9.33 23.95 -4.51
N VAL A 420 10.00 23.26 -3.58
CA VAL A 420 10.95 22.17 -3.87
C VAL A 420 10.21 20.97 -4.43
N ALA A 421 9.05 20.63 -3.85
CA ALA A 421 8.23 19.52 -4.33
C ALA A 421 7.74 19.76 -5.78
N LEU A 422 7.08 20.90 -6.02
CA LEU A 422 6.53 21.23 -7.34
C LEU A 422 7.63 21.52 -8.37
N GLY A 423 8.67 22.26 -7.98
CA GLY A 423 9.82 22.55 -8.83
C GLY A 423 10.58 21.28 -9.21
N GLY A 424 10.82 20.38 -8.25
CA GLY A 424 11.46 19.10 -8.50
C GLY A 424 10.66 18.22 -9.46
N TYR A 425 9.33 18.17 -9.28
CA TYR A 425 8.45 17.49 -10.23
C TYR A 425 8.57 18.06 -11.65
N VAL A 426 8.44 19.39 -11.81
CA VAL A 426 8.50 20.05 -13.13
C VAL A 426 9.85 19.84 -13.81
N VAL A 427 10.95 20.00 -13.08
CA VAL A 427 12.30 19.82 -13.63
C VAL A 427 12.52 18.37 -14.07
N LEU A 428 12.23 17.39 -13.22
CA LEU A 428 12.40 15.98 -13.56
C LEU A 428 11.46 15.54 -14.68
N ALA A 429 10.22 16.03 -14.68
CA ALA A 429 9.26 15.80 -15.76
C ALA A 429 9.79 16.35 -17.09
N ALA A 430 10.26 17.60 -17.12
CA ALA A 430 10.83 18.22 -18.32
C ALA A 430 12.08 17.47 -18.82
N THR A 431 12.99 17.08 -17.93
CA THR A 431 14.17 16.27 -18.28
C THR A 431 13.75 14.93 -18.86
N SER A 432 12.80 14.24 -18.25
CA SER A 432 12.33 12.95 -18.74
C SER A 432 11.59 13.07 -20.08
N ILE A 433 10.78 14.12 -20.30
CA ILE A 433 10.13 14.41 -21.59
C ILE A 433 11.15 14.59 -22.71
N GLY A 434 12.26 15.30 -22.45
CA GLY A 434 13.30 15.55 -23.44
C GLY A 434 14.24 14.36 -23.68
N CYS A 435 14.62 13.63 -22.63
CA CYS A 435 15.63 12.57 -22.72
C CYS A 435 15.05 11.20 -23.06
N LEU A 436 13.81 10.90 -22.72
CA LEU A 436 13.25 9.57 -22.95
C LEU A 436 13.14 9.19 -24.45
N PRO A 437 12.80 10.11 -25.38
CA PRO A 437 12.91 9.86 -26.82
C PRO A 437 14.33 9.53 -27.30
N LEU A 438 15.38 9.96 -26.58
CA LEU A 438 16.76 9.59 -26.93
C LEU A 438 17.06 8.12 -26.58
N ILE A 439 16.42 7.60 -25.53
CA ILE A 439 16.56 6.20 -25.12
C ILE A 439 15.68 5.29 -25.97
N ILE A 440 14.44 5.71 -26.24
CA ILE A 440 13.44 4.95 -27.00
C ILE A 440 12.94 5.85 -28.15
N PRO A 441 13.60 5.87 -29.32
CA PRO A 441 13.27 6.80 -30.42
C PRO A 441 11.81 6.81 -30.89
N GLN A 442 11.09 5.72 -30.65
CA GLN A 442 9.69 5.55 -31.02
C GLN A 442 8.74 6.38 -30.15
N ILE A 443 9.11 6.66 -28.90
CA ILE A 443 8.27 7.47 -28.00
C ILE A 443 8.47 8.95 -28.31
N LYS A 444 7.38 9.67 -28.55
CA LYS A 444 7.43 11.09 -28.84
C LYS A 444 7.27 11.88 -27.56
N TRP A 445 7.97 13.02 -27.47
CA TRP A 445 7.97 13.89 -26.28
C TRP A 445 6.56 14.28 -25.82
N TYR A 446 5.63 14.52 -26.76
CA TYR A 446 4.27 14.92 -26.45
C TYR A 446 3.44 13.81 -25.79
N GLN A 447 3.76 12.53 -26.05
CA GLN A 447 3.08 11.39 -25.41
C GLN A 447 3.43 11.33 -23.92
N ILE A 448 4.70 11.55 -23.61
CA ILE A 448 5.21 11.60 -22.23
C ILE A 448 4.65 12.83 -21.51
N PHE A 449 4.61 13.97 -22.20
CA PHE A 449 4.03 15.20 -21.66
C PHE A 449 2.58 14.99 -21.22
N VAL A 450 1.74 14.37 -22.06
CA VAL A 450 0.36 14.04 -21.69
C VAL A 450 0.31 13.04 -20.54
N ALA A 451 1.14 11.98 -20.56
CA ALA A 451 1.21 11.02 -19.46
C ALA A 451 1.54 11.71 -18.12
N TYR A 452 2.42 12.71 -18.12
CA TYR A 452 2.78 13.48 -16.93
C TYR A 452 1.68 14.42 -16.47
N ILE A 453 0.84 14.96 -17.35
CA ILE A 453 -0.35 15.72 -16.92
C ILE A 453 -1.29 14.84 -16.06
N PHE A 454 -1.49 13.58 -16.45
CA PHE A 454 -2.40 12.67 -15.73
C PHE A 454 -1.74 11.92 -14.56
N ALA A 455 -0.41 11.78 -14.55
CA ALA A 455 0.31 10.99 -13.56
C ALA A 455 0.03 11.39 -12.10
N PRO A 456 -0.09 12.70 -11.72
CA PRO A 456 -0.43 13.08 -10.35
C PRO A 456 -1.79 12.58 -9.87
N ILE A 457 -2.78 12.58 -10.76
CA ILE A 457 -4.13 12.09 -10.45
C ILE A 457 -4.05 10.58 -10.20
N LEU A 458 -3.39 9.84 -11.10
CA LEU A 458 -3.23 8.38 -10.99
C LEU A 458 -2.42 7.97 -9.76
N ALA A 459 -1.33 8.70 -9.48
CA ALA A 459 -0.51 8.48 -8.29
C ALA A 459 -1.32 8.69 -7.01
N PHE A 460 -2.12 9.75 -6.94
CA PHE A 460 -3.00 10.00 -5.79
C PHE A 460 -4.02 8.88 -5.61
N CYS A 461 -4.71 8.49 -6.70
CA CYS A 461 -5.70 7.41 -6.67
C CYS A 461 -5.07 6.10 -6.16
N ASN A 462 -3.88 5.75 -6.67
CA ASN A 462 -3.16 4.56 -6.25
C ASN A 462 -2.75 4.61 -4.79
N ALA A 463 -2.08 5.68 -4.37
CA ALA A 463 -1.61 5.81 -3.00
C ALA A 463 -2.78 5.87 -2.00
N TYR A 464 -3.91 6.48 -2.37
CA TYR A 464 -5.13 6.46 -1.58
C TYR A 464 -5.67 5.02 -1.42
N GLY A 465 -5.75 4.26 -2.51
CA GLY A 465 -6.13 2.83 -2.47
C GLY A 465 -5.19 1.98 -1.62
N SER A 466 -3.88 2.14 -1.81
CA SER A 466 -2.84 1.49 -0.99
C SER A 466 -2.98 1.85 0.48
N GLY A 467 -3.25 3.12 0.80
CA GLY A 467 -3.41 3.59 2.17
C GLY A 467 -4.62 3.00 2.91
N LEU A 468 -5.66 2.59 2.17
CA LEU A 468 -6.83 1.93 2.73
C LEU A 468 -6.63 0.41 2.89
N THR A 469 -5.97 -0.24 1.93
CA THR A 469 -6.05 -1.70 1.75
C THR A 469 -4.70 -2.42 1.75
N ASP A 470 -3.60 -1.69 1.84
CA ASP A 470 -2.23 -2.17 1.69
C ASP A 470 -1.85 -2.65 0.27
N TRP A 471 -2.68 -2.34 -0.74
CA TRP A 471 -2.48 -2.84 -2.09
C TRP A 471 -2.24 -1.74 -3.13
N SER A 472 -1.11 -1.83 -3.83
CA SER A 472 -0.76 -0.93 -4.94
C SER A 472 -1.18 -1.53 -6.29
N LEU A 473 -1.94 -0.77 -7.07
CA LEU A 473 -2.38 -1.11 -8.42
C LEU A 473 -1.51 -0.48 -9.52
N ALA A 474 -0.26 -0.13 -9.20
CA ALA A 474 0.68 0.48 -10.15
C ALA A 474 0.78 -0.29 -11.49
N SER A 475 0.79 -1.62 -11.44
CA SER A 475 0.78 -2.49 -12.63
C SER A 475 -0.48 -2.34 -13.50
N THR A 476 -1.62 -2.09 -12.87
CA THR A 476 -2.91 -1.89 -13.55
C THR A 476 -2.95 -0.54 -14.26
N TYR A 477 -2.43 0.51 -13.64
CA TYR A 477 -2.24 1.82 -14.30
C TYR A 477 -1.19 1.76 -15.41
N GLY A 478 -0.15 0.92 -15.25
CA GLY A 478 0.78 0.60 -16.32
C GLY A 478 0.07 0.03 -17.54
N LYS A 479 -0.82 -0.95 -17.35
CA LYS A 479 -1.65 -1.50 -18.44
C LYS A 479 -2.56 -0.44 -19.07
N LEU A 480 -3.15 0.46 -18.30
CA LEU A 480 -3.91 1.57 -18.87
C LEU A 480 -3.04 2.43 -19.79
N ALA A 481 -1.81 2.74 -19.38
CA ALA A 481 -0.87 3.51 -20.19
C ALA A 481 -0.52 2.79 -21.51
N ILE A 482 -0.42 1.45 -21.51
CA ILE A 482 -0.24 0.65 -22.72
C ILE A 482 -1.36 0.95 -23.73
N PHE A 483 -2.62 0.77 -23.31
CA PHE A 483 -3.78 0.89 -24.21
C PHE A 483 -4.08 2.31 -24.67
N VAL A 484 -3.65 3.33 -23.92
CA VAL A 484 -3.86 4.73 -24.29
C VAL A 484 -2.71 5.24 -25.16
N ILE A 485 -1.47 5.07 -24.71
CA ILE A 485 -0.30 5.66 -25.36
C ILE A 485 0.23 4.77 -26.49
N GLY A 486 0.17 3.44 -26.34
CA GLY A 486 0.48 2.49 -27.41
C GLY A 486 -0.47 2.65 -28.59
N ALA A 487 -1.77 2.80 -28.32
CA ALA A 487 -2.78 3.08 -29.34
C ALA A 487 -2.54 4.39 -30.08
N TRP A 488 -2.17 5.43 -29.34
CA TRP A 488 -1.92 6.74 -29.94
C TRP A 488 -0.68 6.76 -30.84
N ALA A 489 0.33 5.94 -30.54
CA ALA A 489 1.47 5.75 -31.44
C ALA A 489 1.06 4.97 -32.70
N GLY A 490 0.22 3.95 -32.56
CA GLY A 490 -0.21 3.08 -33.65
C GLY A 490 0.86 2.09 -34.12
N ALA A 491 0.45 1.09 -34.88
CA ALA A 491 1.31 -0.04 -35.28
C ALA A 491 2.49 0.38 -36.15
N SER A 492 2.26 1.38 -37.02
CA SER A 492 3.24 1.90 -37.97
C SER A 492 4.40 2.68 -37.36
N HIS A 493 4.33 3.02 -36.06
CA HIS A 493 5.35 3.83 -35.37
C HIS A 493 5.96 3.10 -34.16
N GLY A 494 5.93 1.77 -34.15
CA GLY A 494 6.44 0.99 -33.03
C GLY A 494 5.56 1.06 -31.78
N GLY A 495 4.22 1.08 -31.95
CA GLY A 495 3.25 1.25 -30.87
C GLY A 495 3.39 0.26 -29.72
N VAL A 496 3.88 -0.96 -29.99
CA VAL A 496 4.12 -1.98 -28.94
C VAL A 496 5.22 -1.52 -27.99
N LEU A 497 6.32 -1.01 -28.54
CA LEU A 497 7.44 -0.54 -27.73
C LEU A 497 7.07 0.74 -26.98
N VAL A 498 6.33 1.64 -27.63
CA VAL A 498 5.80 2.87 -27.02
C VAL A 498 4.85 2.56 -25.87
N GLY A 499 3.94 1.60 -26.04
CA GLY A 499 3.02 1.15 -24.98
C GLY A 499 3.76 0.58 -23.77
N LEU A 500 4.75 -0.29 -23.99
CA LEU A 500 5.57 -0.86 -22.92
C LEU A 500 6.41 0.21 -22.20
N ALA A 501 6.93 1.20 -22.93
CA ALA A 501 7.68 2.30 -22.35
C ALA A 501 6.78 3.18 -21.48
N ALA A 502 5.59 3.55 -21.99
CA ALA A 502 4.60 4.32 -21.25
C ALA A 502 4.09 3.57 -20.00
N CYS A 503 3.94 2.24 -20.10
CA CYS A 503 3.69 1.38 -18.95
C CYS A 503 4.74 1.57 -17.86
N GLY A 504 6.02 1.53 -18.23
CA GLY A 504 7.12 1.67 -17.28
C GLY A 504 7.20 3.04 -16.64
N VAL A 505 6.95 4.09 -17.43
CA VAL A 505 6.83 5.46 -16.92
C VAL A 505 5.72 5.55 -15.87
N MET A 506 4.52 5.05 -16.19
CA MET A 506 3.37 5.16 -15.29
C MET A 506 3.52 4.28 -14.05
N MET A 507 3.95 3.03 -14.22
CA MET A 507 4.13 2.07 -13.12
C MET A 507 5.21 2.55 -12.15
N SER A 508 6.31 3.12 -12.64
CA SER A 508 7.36 3.70 -11.80
C SER A 508 6.84 4.87 -10.97
N ILE A 509 6.16 5.84 -11.60
CA ILE A 509 5.68 7.05 -10.91
C ILE A 509 4.63 6.71 -9.86
N VAL A 510 3.64 5.92 -10.24
CA VAL A 510 2.50 5.57 -9.39
C VAL A 510 2.93 4.64 -8.25
N GLY A 511 3.89 3.75 -8.52
CA GLY A 511 4.52 2.88 -7.53
C GLY A 511 5.33 3.66 -6.50
N THR A 512 6.35 4.43 -6.94
CA THR A 512 7.23 5.14 -5.99
C THR A 512 6.50 6.20 -5.18
N ALA A 513 5.46 6.82 -5.76
CA ALA A 513 4.59 7.74 -5.03
C ALA A 513 3.80 7.05 -3.90
N SER A 514 3.28 5.84 -4.16
CA SER A 514 2.59 5.03 -3.15
C SER A 514 3.54 4.58 -2.04
N ASP A 515 4.74 4.10 -2.43
CA ASP A 515 5.76 3.65 -1.48
C ASP A 515 6.20 4.80 -0.56
N LEU A 516 6.37 6.01 -1.11
CA LEU A 516 6.69 7.20 -0.31
C LEU A 516 5.60 7.54 0.71
N MET A 517 4.32 7.42 0.34
CA MET A 517 3.24 7.68 1.30
C MET A 517 3.21 6.64 2.41
N GLN A 518 3.48 5.38 2.09
CA GLN A 518 3.62 4.31 3.08
C GLN A 518 4.81 4.56 4.01
N ASP A 519 5.96 4.96 3.48
CA ASP A 519 7.14 5.29 4.29
C ASP A 519 6.92 6.56 5.13
N PHE A 520 6.18 7.56 4.64
CA PHE A 520 5.75 8.68 5.46
C PHE A 520 4.81 8.26 6.60
N LYS A 521 3.97 7.24 6.41
CA LYS A 521 3.19 6.68 7.51
C LYS A 521 4.10 6.04 8.55
N THR A 522 5.08 5.25 8.11
CA THR A 522 6.06 4.64 9.02
C THR A 522 6.78 5.74 9.81
N GLY A 523 7.30 6.76 9.12
CA GLY A 523 7.98 7.90 9.73
C GLY A 523 7.10 8.71 10.68
N TYR A 524 5.82 8.94 10.34
CA TYR A 524 4.85 9.61 11.21
C TYR A 524 4.69 8.88 12.55
N LEU A 525 4.64 7.54 12.53
CA LEU A 525 4.46 6.70 13.71
C LEU A 525 5.77 6.44 14.50
N THR A 526 6.94 6.66 13.89
CA THR A 526 8.25 6.55 14.56
C THR A 526 8.88 7.91 14.89
N LEU A 527 8.16 9.01 14.66
CA LEU A 527 8.65 10.39 14.75
C LEU A 527 9.88 10.67 13.86
N ALA A 528 10.04 9.93 12.76
CA ALA A 528 11.05 10.24 11.75
C ALA A 528 10.61 11.45 10.92
N SER A 529 11.56 12.32 10.61
CA SER A 529 11.29 13.57 9.90
C SER A 529 10.86 13.27 8.45
N PRO A 530 9.80 13.91 7.92
CA PRO A 530 9.42 13.77 6.51
C PRO A 530 10.57 14.15 5.56
N ARG A 531 11.43 15.10 5.94
CA ARG A 531 12.62 15.42 5.16
C ARG A 531 13.62 14.26 5.12
N SER A 532 13.86 13.62 6.26
CA SER A 532 14.74 12.45 6.34
C SER A 532 14.19 11.27 5.56
N MET A 533 12.88 11.01 5.64
CA MET A 533 12.22 9.98 4.84
C MET A 533 12.37 10.25 3.34
N PHE A 534 12.09 11.48 2.91
CA PHE A 534 12.22 11.86 1.50
C PHE A 534 13.67 11.76 1.00
N ILE A 535 14.65 12.26 1.76
CA ILE A 535 16.07 12.15 1.39
C ILE A 535 16.51 10.68 1.36
N SER A 536 16.06 9.88 2.34
CA SER A 536 16.35 8.45 2.35
C SER A 536 15.80 7.75 1.12
N GLN A 537 14.59 8.10 0.70
CA GLN A 537 13.99 7.54 -0.51
C GLN A 537 14.67 8.02 -1.80
N VAL A 538 15.12 9.28 -1.86
CA VAL A 538 15.95 9.78 -2.97
C VAL A 538 17.24 8.97 -3.10
N ILE A 539 17.92 8.71 -1.97
CA ILE A 539 19.15 7.91 -1.96
C ILE A 539 18.86 6.44 -2.30
N GLY A 540 17.83 5.85 -1.71
CA GLY A 540 17.39 4.48 -2.00
C GLY A 540 17.00 4.30 -3.46
N THR A 541 16.28 5.26 -4.04
CA THR A 541 15.94 5.28 -5.47
C THR A 541 17.20 5.35 -6.33
N ALA A 542 18.19 6.19 -5.98
CA ALA A 542 19.46 6.26 -6.69
C ALA A 542 20.21 4.91 -6.66
N ILE A 543 20.25 4.26 -5.50
CA ILE A 543 20.84 2.93 -5.33
C ILE A 543 20.07 1.91 -6.18
N GLY A 544 18.73 1.92 -6.15
CA GLY A 544 17.87 1.02 -6.92
C GLY A 544 18.03 1.17 -8.43
N CYS A 545 18.17 2.41 -8.93
CA CYS A 545 18.41 2.71 -10.34
C CYS A 545 19.71 2.09 -10.89
N VAL A 546 20.66 1.73 -10.02
CA VAL A 546 21.91 1.06 -10.40
C VAL A 546 21.84 -0.42 -10.06
N THR A 547 21.49 -0.75 -8.82
CA THR A 547 21.51 -2.14 -8.30
C THR A 547 20.49 -3.03 -9.00
N ALA A 548 19.27 -2.56 -9.26
CA ALA A 548 18.25 -3.38 -9.92
C ALA A 548 18.62 -3.76 -11.37
N PRO A 549 19.04 -2.81 -12.26
CA PRO A 549 19.58 -3.18 -13.57
C PRO A 549 20.82 -4.08 -13.50
N CYS A 550 21.74 -3.83 -12.57
CA CYS A 550 22.95 -4.66 -12.42
C CYS A 550 22.61 -6.10 -12.02
N VAL A 551 21.71 -6.28 -11.05
CA VAL A 551 21.22 -7.60 -10.63
C VAL A 551 20.51 -8.28 -11.79
N PHE A 552 19.56 -7.61 -12.46
CA PHE A 552 18.92 -8.16 -13.65
C PHE A 552 19.94 -8.57 -14.72
N TRP A 553 20.94 -7.74 -14.97
CA TRP A 553 21.99 -8.00 -15.96
C TRP A 553 22.81 -9.24 -15.63
N LEU A 554 23.10 -9.50 -14.36
CA LEU A 554 23.73 -10.73 -13.91
C LEU A 554 22.86 -11.94 -14.26
N PHE A 555 21.57 -11.93 -13.91
CA PHE A 555 20.66 -13.01 -14.27
C PHE A 555 20.57 -13.19 -15.79
N TYR A 556 20.47 -12.08 -16.54
CA TYR A 556 20.31 -12.08 -18.01
C TYR A 556 21.55 -12.62 -18.74
N LYS A 557 22.74 -12.45 -18.17
CA LYS A 557 23.98 -13.00 -18.73
C LYS A 557 24.27 -14.43 -18.28
N SER A 558 23.82 -14.82 -17.09
CA SER A 558 24.09 -16.14 -16.52
C SER A 558 23.05 -17.18 -16.87
N PHE A 559 21.82 -16.79 -17.22
CA PHE A 559 20.70 -17.69 -17.46
C PHE A 559 19.91 -17.29 -18.71
N ASP A 560 19.26 -18.27 -19.33
CA ASP A 560 18.32 -18.05 -20.42
C ASP A 560 16.95 -17.61 -19.88
N ILE A 561 16.84 -16.32 -19.55
CA ILE A 561 15.60 -15.72 -19.03
C ILE A 561 14.55 -15.69 -20.15
N GLY A 562 13.33 -16.10 -19.83
CA GLY A 562 12.18 -16.03 -20.74
C GLY A 562 11.91 -17.33 -21.49
N ALA A 563 12.82 -18.31 -21.47
CA ALA A 563 12.56 -19.62 -22.08
C ALA A 563 11.45 -20.36 -21.32
N SER A 564 10.45 -20.90 -22.04
CA SER A 564 9.26 -21.54 -21.45
C SER A 564 9.54 -22.75 -20.54
N GLY A 565 10.75 -23.32 -20.60
CA GLY A 565 11.23 -24.39 -19.72
C GLY A 565 12.49 -24.04 -18.93
N GLY A 566 12.91 -22.77 -18.94
CA GLY A 566 14.09 -22.30 -18.23
C GLY A 566 13.85 -22.11 -16.74
N ALA A 567 14.93 -21.92 -15.98
CA ALA A 567 14.84 -21.64 -14.54
C ALA A 567 14.15 -20.29 -14.21
N TYR A 568 14.10 -19.38 -15.19
CA TYR A 568 13.57 -18.01 -15.05
C TYR A 568 12.64 -17.67 -16.22
N PRO A 569 11.40 -18.20 -16.26
CA PRO A 569 10.51 -18.06 -17.40
C PRO A 569 9.96 -16.65 -17.62
N ALA A 570 10.03 -15.75 -16.62
CA ALA A 570 9.51 -14.38 -16.68
C ALA A 570 8.11 -14.27 -17.33
N PRO A 571 7.09 -14.98 -16.81
CA PRO A 571 5.81 -15.16 -17.50
C PRO A 571 5.07 -13.84 -17.76
N TYR A 572 5.27 -12.82 -16.91
CA TYR A 572 4.65 -11.51 -17.12
C TYR A 572 5.27 -10.74 -18.29
N ALA A 573 6.48 -11.04 -18.73
CA ALA A 573 7.10 -10.32 -19.84
C ALA A 573 6.34 -10.55 -21.15
N ILE A 574 6.04 -11.81 -21.47
CA ILE A 574 5.22 -12.15 -22.63
C ILE A 574 3.78 -11.66 -22.47
N MET A 575 3.22 -11.72 -21.26
CA MET A 575 1.88 -11.16 -21.01
C MET A 575 1.84 -9.67 -21.33
N TYR A 576 2.75 -8.86 -20.79
CA TYR A 576 2.77 -7.42 -21.04
C TYR A 576 3.06 -7.09 -22.49
N ARG A 577 3.94 -7.84 -23.16
CA ARG A 577 4.17 -7.68 -24.60
C ARG A 577 2.88 -7.93 -25.38
N ASN A 578 2.19 -9.03 -25.13
CA ASN A 578 0.92 -9.33 -25.79
C ASN A 578 -0.14 -8.26 -25.48
N MET A 579 -0.20 -7.75 -24.25
CA MET A 579 -1.08 -6.60 -23.93
C MET A 579 -0.72 -5.37 -24.75
N SER A 580 0.56 -5.16 -25.04
CA SER A 580 1.01 -4.02 -25.83
C SER A 580 0.74 -4.18 -27.32
N ILE A 581 0.91 -5.39 -27.87
CA ILE A 581 0.47 -5.73 -29.23
C ILE A 581 -1.01 -5.42 -29.40
N LEU A 582 -1.84 -5.91 -28.48
CA LEU A 582 -3.27 -5.65 -28.46
C LEU A 582 -3.59 -4.17 -28.20
N GLY A 583 -2.81 -3.51 -27.37
CA GLY A 583 -2.99 -2.11 -27.00
C GLY A 583 -2.74 -1.13 -28.14
N VAL A 584 -2.09 -1.55 -29.23
CA VAL A 584 -1.80 -0.72 -30.41
C VAL A 584 -3.07 -0.33 -31.18
N ASP A 585 -4.08 -1.19 -31.22
CA ASP A 585 -5.37 -0.86 -31.83
C ASP A 585 -6.31 -0.13 -30.85
N GLY A 586 -5.89 -0.05 -29.59
CA GLY A 586 -6.52 0.74 -28.53
C GLY A 586 -7.71 0.08 -27.86
N LEU A 587 -8.49 0.93 -27.18
CA LEU A 587 -9.59 0.50 -26.32
C LEU A 587 -10.79 -0.09 -27.10
N SER A 588 -10.80 0.03 -28.42
CA SER A 588 -11.84 -0.51 -29.31
C SER A 588 -11.82 -2.04 -29.40
N LEU A 589 -10.67 -2.67 -29.14
CA LEU A 589 -10.49 -4.13 -29.12
C LEU A 589 -11.00 -4.81 -27.84
N LEU A 590 -11.38 -4.01 -26.84
CA LEU A 590 -12.00 -4.54 -25.63
C LEU A 590 -13.32 -5.25 -25.97
N PRO A 591 -13.71 -6.26 -25.18
CA PRO A 591 -14.92 -7.01 -25.45
C PRO A 591 -16.16 -6.10 -25.42
N LYS A 592 -17.23 -6.56 -26.08
CA LYS A 592 -18.44 -5.73 -26.29
C LYS A 592 -18.98 -5.22 -24.96
N ASN A 593 -19.45 -3.97 -24.92
CA ASN A 593 -19.96 -3.31 -23.72
C ASN A 593 -18.92 -3.09 -22.60
N CYS A 594 -17.65 -3.49 -22.75
CA CYS A 594 -16.63 -3.29 -21.71
C CYS A 594 -16.46 -1.80 -21.35
N LEU A 595 -16.29 -0.94 -22.36
CA LEU A 595 -16.18 0.50 -22.15
C LEU A 595 -17.46 1.11 -21.56
N THR A 596 -18.63 0.67 -22.01
CA THR A 596 -19.92 1.11 -21.45
C THR A 596 -20.03 0.76 -19.97
N LEU A 597 -19.67 -0.47 -19.59
CA LEU A 597 -19.61 -0.88 -18.20
C LEU A 597 -18.59 -0.04 -17.42
N CYS A 598 -17.41 0.22 -17.99
CA CYS A 598 -16.41 1.10 -17.36
C CYS A 598 -17.00 2.50 -17.07
N TYR A 599 -17.68 3.14 -18.03
CA TYR A 599 -18.30 4.44 -17.81
C TYR A 599 -19.39 4.39 -16.73
N ILE A 600 -20.22 3.34 -16.71
CA ILE A 600 -21.25 3.16 -15.67
C ILE A 600 -20.61 3.00 -14.30
N PHE A 601 -19.64 2.10 -14.14
CA PHE A 601 -18.97 1.84 -12.87
C PHE A 601 -18.16 3.05 -12.38
N PHE A 602 -17.54 3.80 -13.30
CA PHE A 602 -16.90 5.07 -12.97
C PHE A 602 -17.92 6.08 -12.41
N ALA A 603 -19.05 6.28 -13.10
CA ALA A 603 -20.08 7.21 -12.66
C ALA A 603 -20.73 6.79 -11.33
N VAL A 604 -20.99 5.50 -11.14
CA VAL A 604 -21.50 4.94 -9.88
C VAL A 604 -20.50 5.18 -8.74
N SER A 605 -19.22 4.90 -8.95
CA SER A 605 -18.16 5.11 -7.97
C SER A 605 -18.04 6.59 -7.54
N PHE A 606 -18.07 7.50 -8.53
CA PHE A 606 -18.07 8.94 -8.29
C PHE A 606 -19.32 9.38 -7.50
N THR A 607 -20.49 8.88 -7.89
CA THR A 607 -21.78 9.22 -7.28
C THR A 607 -21.90 8.69 -5.84
N ILE A 608 -21.39 7.49 -5.54
CA ILE A 608 -21.37 6.95 -4.18
C ILE A 608 -20.60 7.88 -3.24
N ASN A 609 -19.45 8.38 -3.69
CA ASN A 609 -18.66 9.32 -2.89
C ASN A 609 -19.34 10.68 -2.73
N LEU A 610 -20.00 11.18 -3.78
CA LEU A 610 -20.83 12.39 -3.69
C LEU A 610 -21.96 12.22 -2.67
N ILE A 611 -22.70 11.11 -2.73
CA ILE A 611 -23.77 10.79 -1.78
C ILE A 611 -23.20 10.72 -0.36
N LYS A 612 -22.06 10.05 -0.18
CA LYS A 612 -21.39 9.91 1.13
C LYS A 612 -21.07 11.25 1.78
N ASP A 613 -20.70 12.26 0.99
CA ASP A 613 -20.42 13.61 1.49
C ASP A 613 -21.68 14.46 1.73
N LEU A 614 -22.78 14.20 1.03
CA LEU A 614 -24.04 14.92 1.17
C LEU A 614 -24.92 14.39 2.32
N VAL A 615 -24.83 13.10 2.64
CA VAL A 615 -25.66 12.49 3.70
C VAL A 615 -25.09 12.75 5.10
N PRO A 616 -25.94 12.74 6.15
CA PRO A 616 -25.47 12.89 7.52
C PRO A 616 -24.43 11.84 7.92
N LYS A 617 -23.46 12.23 8.77
CA LYS A 617 -22.37 11.35 9.26
C LYS A 617 -22.85 9.99 9.81
N LYS A 618 -24.06 9.94 10.38
CA LYS A 618 -24.68 8.70 10.90
C LYS A 618 -25.00 7.66 9.82
N VAL A 619 -25.30 8.10 8.60
CA VAL A 619 -25.56 7.24 7.43
C VAL A 619 -24.28 7.04 6.62
N ALA A 620 -23.47 8.10 6.46
CA ALA A 620 -22.22 8.06 5.70
C ALA A 620 -21.25 6.97 6.16
N LYS A 621 -21.25 6.63 7.46
CA LYS A 621 -20.39 5.57 8.04
C LYS A 621 -20.70 4.16 7.54
N PHE A 622 -21.90 3.92 6.99
CA PHE A 622 -22.32 2.61 6.47
C PHE A 622 -22.17 2.51 4.95
N ILE A 623 -21.86 3.61 4.26
CA ILE A 623 -21.70 3.62 2.81
C ILE A 623 -20.34 2.99 2.46
N PRO A 624 -20.33 1.90 1.65
CA PRO A 624 -19.09 1.26 1.21
C PRO A 624 -18.17 2.23 0.48
N ILE A 625 -16.88 1.91 0.47
CA ILE A 625 -15.84 2.67 -0.23
C ILE A 625 -15.59 2.00 -1.58
N PRO A 626 -16.00 2.62 -2.71
CA PRO A 626 -15.82 2.04 -4.04
C PRO A 626 -14.38 1.64 -4.36
N MET A 627 -13.39 2.46 -3.97
CA MET A 627 -11.96 2.13 -4.11
C MET A 627 -11.61 0.76 -3.49
N ALA A 628 -12.02 0.53 -2.24
CA ALA A 628 -11.76 -0.72 -1.55
C ALA A 628 -12.54 -1.88 -2.20
N ALA A 629 -13.80 -1.65 -2.58
CA ALA A 629 -14.62 -2.65 -3.26
C ALA A 629 -14.08 -3.06 -4.65
N ALA A 630 -13.28 -2.21 -5.30
CA ALA A 630 -12.75 -2.50 -6.63
C ALA A 630 -11.59 -3.50 -6.62
N ILE A 631 -10.81 -3.61 -5.54
CA ILE A 631 -9.60 -4.45 -5.55
C ILE A 631 -9.91 -5.94 -5.82
N PRO A 632 -10.96 -6.52 -5.20
CA PRO A 632 -11.37 -7.89 -5.48
C PRO A 632 -11.89 -8.11 -6.90
N PHE A 633 -12.33 -7.07 -7.62
CA PHE A 633 -12.79 -7.21 -9.00
C PHE A 633 -11.69 -7.81 -9.88
N TYR A 634 -10.44 -7.45 -9.60
CA TYR A 634 -9.27 -7.96 -10.29
C TYR A 634 -8.73 -9.25 -9.67
N LEU A 635 -8.51 -9.28 -8.35
CA LEU A 635 -7.75 -10.37 -7.70
C LEU A 635 -8.62 -11.58 -7.31
N GLY A 636 -9.82 -11.34 -6.80
CA GLY A 636 -10.60 -12.34 -6.07
C GLY A 636 -10.95 -11.90 -4.64
N PRO A 637 -11.96 -12.53 -4.02
CA PRO A 637 -12.39 -12.22 -2.67
C PRO A 637 -11.57 -12.91 -1.57
N TYR A 638 -10.65 -13.84 -1.90
CA TYR A 638 -9.94 -14.66 -0.92
C TYR A 638 -9.30 -13.83 0.21
N PHE A 639 -8.46 -12.84 -0.14
CA PHE A 639 -7.82 -11.97 0.85
C PHE A 639 -8.81 -11.07 1.58
N ALA A 640 -9.94 -10.71 0.95
CA ALA A 640 -10.99 -9.91 1.57
C ALA A 640 -11.72 -10.69 2.67
N ILE A 641 -11.85 -12.01 2.52
CA ILE A 641 -12.39 -12.89 3.57
C ILE A 641 -11.46 -12.90 4.78
N ASP A 642 -10.16 -13.05 4.55
CA ASP A 642 -9.15 -13.04 5.61
C ASP A 642 -9.12 -11.71 6.36
N MET A 643 -9.16 -10.58 5.63
CA MET A 643 -9.25 -9.24 6.22
C MET A 643 -10.56 -9.04 6.99
N PHE A 644 -11.68 -9.53 6.47
CA PHE A 644 -12.96 -9.47 7.17
C PHE A 644 -12.93 -10.30 8.46
N LEU A 645 -12.30 -11.48 8.44
CA LEU A 645 -12.11 -12.29 9.66
C LEU A 645 -11.29 -11.53 10.71
N GLY A 646 -10.22 -10.84 10.31
CA GLY A 646 -9.44 -9.97 11.18
C GLY A 646 -10.30 -8.91 11.87
N SER A 647 -11.18 -8.25 11.11
CA SER A 647 -12.17 -7.32 11.66
C SER A 647 -13.16 -7.97 12.62
N VAL A 648 -13.64 -9.17 12.32
CA VAL A 648 -14.56 -9.90 13.20
C VAL A 648 -13.87 -10.25 14.52
N ILE A 649 -12.61 -10.70 14.48
CA ILE A 649 -11.80 -10.99 15.67
C ILE A 649 -11.66 -9.73 16.53
N LEU A 650 -11.30 -8.59 15.93
CA LEU A 650 -11.18 -7.33 16.65
C LEU A 650 -12.52 -6.88 17.24
N PHE A 651 -13.60 -6.98 16.47
CA PHE A 651 -14.94 -6.59 16.92
C PHE A 651 -15.39 -7.39 18.16
N PHE A 652 -15.20 -8.71 18.15
CA PHE A 652 -15.51 -9.54 19.33
C PHE A 652 -14.60 -9.24 20.51
N TRP A 653 -13.34 -8.88 20.26
CA TRP A 653 -12.42 -8.48 21.33
C TRP A 653 -12.81 -7.14 21.94
N GLU A 654 -13.12 -6.13 21.13
CA GLU A 654 -13.63 -4.83 21.58
C GLU A 654 -14.94 -4.97 22.37
N TRP A 655 -15.81 -5.90 21.96
CA TRP A 655 -17.05 -6.17 22.68
C TRP A 655 -16.81 -6.78 24.06
N LYS A 656 -15.81 -7.64 24.22
CA LYS A 656 -15.45 -8.25 25.50
C LYS A 656 -14.65 -7.31 26.41
N ASN A 657 -13.64 -6.65 25.87
CA ASN A 657 -12.74 -5.77 26.61
C ASN A 657 -12.18 -4.67 25.70
N LYS A 658 -12.91 -3.55 25.65
CA LYS A 658 -12.57 -2.43 24.78
C LYS A 658 -11.19 -1.81 25.09
N ALA A 659 -10.90 -1.54 26.36
CA ALA A 659 -9.65 -0.88 26.75
C ALA A 659 -8.41 -1.74 26.39
N GLU A 660 -8.52 -3.06 26.52
CA GLU A 660 -7.47 -3.99 26.14
C GLU A 660 -7.33 -4.10 24.62
N ALA A 661 -8.44 -4.21 23.88
CA ALA A 661 -8.43 -4.26 22.41
C ALA A 661 -7.84 -2.98 21.80
N ASP A 662 -8.23 -1.80 22.30
CA ASP A 662 -7.69 -0.51 21.84
C ASP A 662 -6.18 -0.39 22.14
N SER A 663 -5.72 -0.98 23.26
CA SER A 663 -4.32 -0.92 23.69
C SER A 663 -3.40 -1.92 22.99
N PHE A 664 -3.89 -3.14 22.73
CA PHE A 664 -3.06 -4.26 22.23
C PHE A 664 -3.43 -4.70 20.82
N GLY A 665 -4.63 -4.38 20.33
CA GLY A 665 -5.12 -4.74 18.99
C GLY A 665 -4.13 -4.38 17.88
N PRO A 666 -3.65 -3.13 17.80
CA PRO A 666 -2.64 -2.75 16.81
C PRO A 666 -1.33 -3.53 16.93
N ALA A 667 -0.90 -3.88 18.15
CA ALA A 667 0.31 -4.67 18.39
C ALA A 667 0.14 -6.14 17.98
N VAL A 668 -1.03 -6.74 18.23
CA VAL A 668 -1.39 -8.08 17.77
C VAL A 668 -1.40 -8.13 16.24
N ALA A 669 -2.11 -7.19 15.64
CA ALA A 669 -2.24 -7.10 14.19
C ALA A 669 -0.89 -6.90 13.50
N SER A 670 -0.07 -5.98 14.02
CA SER A 670 1.31 -5.78 13.55
C SER A 670 2.17 -7.03 13.75
N GLY A 671 2.02 -7.72 14.88
CA GLY A 671 2.69 -9.00 15.13
C GLY A 671 2.36 -10.05 14.07
N LEU A 672 1.08 -10.23 13.73
CA LEU A 672 0.64 -11.14 12.67
C LEU A 672 1.25 -10.77 11.31
N MET A 673 1.12 -9.51 10.91
CA MET A 673 1.69 -9.02 9.64
C MET A 673 3.21 -9.18 9.58
N CYS A 674 3.90 -8.85 10.66
CA CYS A 674 5.35 -8.89 10.69
C CYS A 674 5.91 -10.31 10.75
N GLY A 675 5.26 -11.23 11.48
CA GLY A 675 5.75 -12.61 11.59
C GLY A 675 5.61 -13.37 10.29
N ASP A 676 4.44 -13.28 9.64
CA ASP A 676 4.19 -13.89 8.33
C ASP A 676 5.02 -13.19 7.24
N GLY A 677 5.05 -11.85 7.24
CA GLY A 677 5.88 -11.07 6.31
C GLY A 677 7.39 -11.33 6.44
N LEU A 678 7.89 -11.65 7.65
CA LEU A 678 9.30 -12.03 7.83
C LEU A 678 9.60 -13.39 7.18
N TRP A 679 8.69 -14.37 7.27
CA TRP A 679 8.89 -15.72 6.72
C TRP A 679 9.12 -15.71 5.20
N ALA A 680 8.61 -14.69 4.50
CA ALA A 680 8.86 -14.47 3.08
C ALA A 680 10.36 -14.42 2.73
N LEU A 681 11.22 -13.92 3.64
CA LEU A 681 12.66 -13.85 3.42
C LEU A 681 13.32 -15.26 3.47
N PRO A 682 13.21 -16.06 4.55
CA PRO A 682 13.66 -17.46 4.55
C PRO A 682 13.09 -18.27 3.39
N GLN A 683 11.80 -18.14 3.09
CA GLN A 683 11.17 -18.82 1.95
C GLN A 683 11.86 -18.46 0.63
N ALA A 684 12.16 -17.19 0.40
CA ALA A 684 12.88 -16.76 -0.80
C ALA A 684 14.32 -17.30 -0.85
N VAL A 685 15.01 -17.37 0.29
CA VAL A 685 16.36 -17.95 0.39
C VAL A 685 16.35 -19.46 0.13
N LEU A 686 15.38 -20.20 0.69
CA LEU A 686 15.20 -21.63 0.42
C LEU A 686 14.89 -21.87 -1.05
N SER A 687 14.02 -21.05 -1.63
CA SER A 687 13.75 -21.06 -3.07
C SER A 687 15.04 -20.78 -3.86
N LEU A 688 15.87 -19.80 -3.46
CA LEU A 688 17.17 -19.50 -4.08
C LEU A 688 18.12 -20.71 -4.03
N ALA A 689 18.10 -21.47 -2.95
CA ALA A 689 18.87 -22.70 -2.77
C ALA A 689 18.26 -23.94 -3.45
N ASN A 690 17.19 -23.78 -4.24
CA ASN A 690 16.43 -24.86 -4.88
C ASN A 690 15.85 -25.90 -3.91
N VAL A 691 15.64 -25.52 -2.65
CA VAL A 691 14.97 -26.37 -1.65
C VAL A 691 13.47 -26.33 -1.91
N LYS A 692 12.92 -27.47 -2.33
CA LYS A 692 11.48 -27.64 -2.51
C LYS A 692 10.80 -27.92 -1.18
N PRO A 693 9.56 -27.44 -0.99
CA PRO A 693 8.74 -27.92 0.12
C PRO A 693 8.55 -29.44 0.07
N PRO A 694 8.37 -30.09 1.23
CA PRO A 694 8.32 -31.55 1.32
C PRO A 694 6.99 -32.17 0.89
N ILE A 695 5.85 -31.49 1.09
CA ILE A 695 4.51 -32.06 0.88
C ILE A 695 3.74 -31.18 -0.11
N CYS A 696 2.97 -31.80 -1.01
CA CYS A 696 1.99 -31.10 -1.86
C CYS A 696 0.59 -31.48 -1.35
N MET A 697 -0.08 -30.56 -0.65
CA MET A 697 -1.46 -30.80 -0.20
C MET A 697 -2.44 -30.27 -1.24
N LYS A 698 -3.01 -31.17 -2.06
CA LYS A 698 -3.95 -30.81 -3.13
C LYS A 698 -5.38 -31.22 -2.78
N PHE A 699 -6.35 -30.38 -3.13
CA PHE A 699 -7.76 -30.63 -2.89
C PHE A 699 -8.49 -30.90 -4.20
N LEU A 700 -9.01 -32.12 -4.37
CA LEU A 700 -9.69 -32.55 -5.58
C LEU A 700 -11.16 -32.86 -5.28
N SER A 701 -11.97 -32.93 -6.34
CA SER A 701 -13.34 -33.44 -6.22
C SER A 701 -13.33 -34.91 -5.81
N ARG A 702 -14.41 -35.38 -5.18
CA ARG A 702 -14.55 -36.79 -4.78
C ARG A 702 -14.35 -37.76 -5.95
N SER A 703 -14.87 -37.41 -7.14
CA SER A 703 -14.72 -38.24 -8.34
C SER A 703 -13.28 -38.29 -8.84
N LEU A 704 -12.54 -37.18 -8.74
CA LEU A 704 -11.14 -37.14 -9.13
C LEU A 704 -10.24 -37.82 -8.09
N ASN A 705 -10.52 -37.64 -6.79
CA ASN A 705 -9.85 -38.38 -5.72
C ASN A 705 -10.01 -39.88 -5.90
N ALA A 706 -11.23 -40.39 -6.16
CA ALA A 706 -11.43 -41.81 -6.40
C ALA A 706 -10.60 -42.34 -7.59
N LYS A 707 -10.45 -41.54 -8.66
CA LYS A 707 -9.58 -41.89 -9.80
C LYS A 707 -8.11 -41.91 -9.42
N VAL A 708 -7.65 -40.94 -8.63
CA VAL A 708 -6.27 -40.87 -8.13
C VAL A 708 -5.99 -42.03 -7.19
N ASP A 709 -6.90 -42.34 -6.26
CA ASP A 709 -6.78 -43.48 -5.33
C ASP A 709 -6.71 -44.81 -6.11
N THR A 710 -7.54 -44.96 -7.14
CA THR A 710 -7.48 -46.14 -8.03
C THR A 710 -6.16 -46.21 -8.79
N PHE A 711 -5.63 -45.07 -9.23
CA PHE A 711 -4.35 -45.00 -9.94
C PHE A 711 -3.15 -45.27 -9.02
N LEU A 712 -3.19 -44.84 -7.76
CA LEU A 712 -2.13 -45.08 -6.76
C LEU A 712 -2.20 -46.48 -6.12
N GLY A 713 -3.39 -47.09 -6.11
CA GLY A 713 -3.60 -48.44 -5.60
C GLY A 713 -3.30 -49.57 -6.59
N ASN A 714 -3.25 -49.25 -7.88
CA ASN A 714 -2.74 -50.13 -8.96
C ASN A 714 -1.24 -49.90 -9.15
#